data_AF-A0A2D5Z8C8-F1
#
_entry.id   AF-A0A2D5Z8C8-F1
#
_cell.length_a   1.000
_cell.length_b   1.000
_cell.length_c   1.000
_cell.angle_alpha   90.00
_cell.angle_beta   90.00
_cell.angle_gamma   90.00
#
_symmetry.space_group_name_H-M   'P 1'
#
loop_
_entity.id
_entity.type
_entity.pdbx_description
1 polymer ?
#
loop_
_entity_poly.entity_id
_entity_poly.type
_entity_poly.pdbx_seq_one_letter_code
_entity_poly.pdbx_strand_id
1 'polypeptide(L)'
;MPLSQTRLVIAVALVSAAVLGHEIGLMRLLLVASWHHFAFLVISVALLGFGAGGTFLSLFHRRATSSSRAALTSLALLTALLIPLTTAMAGRIPIESRMLPALLSRQIASWVLLWLLLLLPFVTGAAVIALAMMSSPERLGGVYAANLLGSAAGALGAPALMSIIVPEWLPASMAIPALVAALTVAPVQPRWIATCAIGTAVAIAWLAIAPPRIQSDPYKYAGHVERLVEQGQARRIDRAFGPRAMVERYRSDLFHDVPFLATASSPPPPMDVLVVDGHAGGSILRTPVAIEMLDQTLMAAGYDLAPEQPRVLLLGATGNLDAALAATRDARRIDFVQPDLNALRLIAVDLPFDRLHVHVGDARHHVERTTREYDLIQLVRLQSTAAGSLGMAGMGEDHLVTVEGIAATLGRLAPGGVVVACRGIQSPPRDNLKLIATFHRALRAAGHTRPEEHLVVLRDFLAVCIVARSTPWTEADADPIRSLCATRNLTPCWFPSIRPDELNRPDELPGPEETGGDWYHHFVLRLVEDGGARFTRDWIFDIRPATDDRPFFLDFCRLRSVAVLRASFGPMWMTRIELALLFVVVATAIVVVLGAALTLLPWAIVGPVRHHPRLLPAGLYFTAIGLGYMLLEMSVLSHMTFMVADPVRSAALTITLFLVSSGIGSLLVQRFGDRLTARLPFVLAAVAAATAALWWVSVAGAPIAIRWPTAARVAAIALLIAPVGVLMGMPMPAALRRLPQPLIAWSWSVNGFASVAAVPIAKLTGMTWGYTVAATAAVVLYLGAALCAVRMQDAVSP
;
A
#
# COMPACT_ATOMS: atom_id res chain seq x y z
N MET A 1 -25.67 14.39 -38.18
CA MET A 1 -24.79 13.24 -38.53
C MET A 1 -24.66 12.30 -37.33
N PRO A 2 -24.81 10.98 -37.54
CA PRO A 2 -24.55 9.98 -36.50
C PRO A 2 -23.11 10.08 -36.00
N LEU A 3 -22.88 9.78 -34.72
CA LEU A 3 -21.53 9.74 -34.14
C LEU A 3 -20.76 8.57 -34.76
N SER A 4 -19.58 8.83 -35.33
CA SER A 4 -18.77 7.73 -35.86
C SER A 4 -18.27 6.84 -34.73
N GLN A 5 -18.27 5.53 -34.96
CA GLN A 5 -17.84 4.55 -33.96
C GLN A 5 -16.39 4.78 -33.51
N THR A 6 -15.52 5.20 -34.42
CA THR A 6 -14.13 5.56 -34.12
C THR A 6 -14.04 6.70 -33.11
N ARG A 7 -14.87 7.75 -33.26
CA ARG A 7 -14.90 8.87 -32.30
C ARG A 7 -15.39 8.43 -30.93
N LEU A 8 -16.40 7.54 -30.88
CA LEU A 8 -16.88 6.99 -29.61
C LEU A 8 -15.79 6.19 -28.88
N VAL A 9 -15.11 5.30 -29.60
CA VAL A 9 -14.01 4.48 -29.05
C VAL A 9 -12.87 5.36 -28.51
N ILE A 10 -12.45 6.37 -29.28
CA ILE A 10 -11.42 7.33 -28.84
C ILE A 10 -11.86 8.07 -27.58
N ALA A 11 -13.10 8.58 -27.56
CA ALA A 11 -13.63 9.30 -26.41
C ALA A 11 -13.69 8.44 -25.15
N VAL A 12 -14.14 7.19 -25.28
CA VAL A 12 -14.17 6.24 -24.17
C VAL A 12 -12.75 5.98 -23.65
N ALA A 13 -11.78 5.73 -24.53
CA ALA A 13 -10.39 5.52 -24.10
C ALA A 13 -9.83 6.75 -23.36
N LEU A 14 -10.09 7.96 -23.86
CA LEU A 14 -9.63 9.21 -23.24
C LEU A 14 -10.31 9.48 -21.88
N VAL A 15 -11.62 9.28 -21.75
CA VAL A 15 -12.30 9.41 -20.45
C VAL A 15 -11.80 8.36 -19.47
N SER A 16 -11.58 7.13 -19.92
CA SER A 16 -11.09 6.05 -19.06
C SER A 16 -9.66 6.32 -18.58
N ALA A 17 -8.81 6.90 -19.45
CA ALA A 17 -7.48 7.38 -19.08
C ALA A 17 -7.53 8.53 -18.07
N ALA A 18 -8.43 9.50 -18.27
CA ALA A 18 -8.64 10.61 -17.35
C ALA A 18 -9.07 10.13 -15.95
N VAL A 19 -10.06 9.24 -15.89
CA VAL A 19 -10.62 8.75 -14.63
C VAL A 19 -9.60 7.94 -13.84
N LEU A 20 -8.93 6.97 -14.47
CA LEU A 20 -7.92 6.16 -13.77
C LEU A 20 -6.64 6.96 -13.47
N GLY A 21 -6.22 7.85 -14.36
CA GLY A 21 -5.11 8.76 -14.09
C GLY A 21 -5.43 9.68 -12.91
N HIS A 22 -6.66 10.18 -12.83
CA HIS A 22 -7.14 11.01 -11.72
C HIS A 22 -7.15 10.23 -10.40
N GLU A 23 -7.59 8.97 -10.41
CA GLU A 23 -7.52 8.06 -9.27
C GLU A 23 -6.09 7.97 -8.72
N ILE A 24 -5.12 7.66 -9.57
CA ILE A 24 -3.70 7.56 -9.19
C ILE A 24 -3.15 8.91 -8.71
N GLY A 25 -3.54 10.00 -9.37
CA GLY A 25 -3.20 11.35 -8.95
C GLY A 25 -3.72 11.67 -7.54
N LEU A 26 -4.99 11.33 -7.25
CA LEU A 26 -5.61 11.52 -5.93
C LEU A 26 -4.94 10.66 -4.86
N MET A 27 -4.63 9.40 -5.17
CA MET A 27 -3.85 8.55 -4.25
C MET A 27 -2.55 9.23 -3.85
N ARG A 28 -1.83 9.80 -4.83
CA ARG A 28 -0.57 10.49 -4.59
C ARG A 28 -0.74 11.78 -3.78
N LEU A 29 -1.74 12.59 -4.13
CA LEU A 29 -2.06 13.82 -3.39
C LEU A 29 -2.38 13.53 -1.92
N LEU A 30 -3.30 12.58 -1.66
CA LEU A 30 -3.74 12.23 -0.32
C LEU A 30 -2.68 11.49 0.49
N LEU A 31 -1.76 10.75 -0.16
CA LEU A 31 -0.61 10.17 0.50
C LEU A 31 0.29 11.24 1.12
N VAL A 32 0.56 12.33 0.38
CA VAL A 32 1.40 13.44 0.84
C VAL A 32 0.65 14.31 1.86
N ALA A 33 -0.60 14.67 1.57
CA ALA A 33 -1.40 15.54 2.45
C ALA A 33 -1.87 14.84 3.73
N SER A 34 -2.35 13.61 3.62
CA SER A 34 -2.99 12.85 4.70
C SER A 34 -2.17 11.60 5.01
N TRP A 35 -2.80 10.45 5.23
CA TRP A 35 -2.12 9.21 5.59
C TRP A 35 -2.31 8.14 4.51
N HIS A 36 -1.38 7.17 4.47
CA HIS A 36 -1.37 6.08 3.48
C HIS A 36 -2.70 5.33 3.32
N HIS A 37 -3.50 5.21 4.38
CA HIS A 37 -4.79 4.53 4.33
C HIS A 37 -5.87 5.25 3.50
N PHE A 38 -5.72 6.55 3.24
CA PHE A 38 -6.62 7.27 2.34
C PHE A 38 -6.41 6.85 0.88
N ALA A 39 -5.19 6.45 0.48
CA ALA A 39 -4.90 6.04 -0.89
C ALA A 39 -5.74 4.80 -1.29
N PHE A 40 -5.84 3.81 -0.41
CA PHE A 40 -6.69 2.63 -0.62
C PHE A 40 -8.19 2.99 -0.75
N LEU A 41 -8.67 3.96 0.05
CA LEU A 41 -10.06 4.41 -0.03
C LEU A 41 -10.39 5.11 -1.35
N VAL A 42 -9.40 5.75 -2.01
CA VAL A 42 -9.59 6.34 -3.34
C VAL A 42 -9.99 5.28 -4.36
N ILE A 43 -9.34 4.11 -4.36
CA ILE A 43 -9.71 2.99 -5.24
C ILE A 43 -11.16 2.56 -4.99
N SER A 44 -11.54 2.45 -3.71
CA SER A 44 -12.91 2.10 -3.33
C SER A 44 -13.91 3.15 -3.80
N VAL A 45 -13.59 4.44 -3.65
CA VAL A 45 -14.46 5.55 -4.07
C VAL A 45 -14.56 5.63 -5.60
N ALA A 46 -13.47 5.37 -6.31
CA ALA A 46 -13.46 5.31 -7.76
C ALA A 46 -14.42 4.22 -8.25
N LEU A 47 -14.23 2.98 -7.78
CA LEU A 47 -15.09 1.85 -8.13
C LEU A 47 -16.55 2.07 -7.66
N LEU A 48 -16.77 2.73 -6.53
CA LEU A 48 -18.11 3.11 -6.06
C LEU A 48 -18.76 4.08 -7.04
N GLY A 49 -17.98 5.02 -7.57
CA GLY A 49 -18.39 5.91 -8.65
C GLY A 49 -18.77 5.14 -9.92
N PHE A 50 -18.04 4.08 -10.26
CA PHE A 50 -18.41 3.18 -11.37
C PHE A 50 -19.77 2.50 -11.15
N GLY A 51 -20.00 1.94 -9.96
CA GLY A 51 -21.28 1.34 -9.58
C GLY A 51 -22.44 2.36 -9.58
N ALA A 52 -22.21 3.54 -9.00
CA ALA A 52 -23.17 4.63 -8.92
C ALA A 52 -23.48 5.24 -10.30
N GLY A 53 -22.50 5.36 -11.20
CA GLY A 53 -22.70 5.77 -12.59
C GLY A 53 -23.59 4.81 -13.38
N GLY A 54 -23.41 3.50 -13.18
CA GLY A 54 -24.31 2.47 -13.73
C GLY A 54 -25.73 2.56 -13.15
N THR A 55 -25.85 2.81 -11.84
CA THR A 55 -27.14 3.01 -11.14
C THR A 55 -27.88 4.23 -11.69
N PHE A 56 -27.19 5.37 -11.79
CA PHE A 56 -27.71 6.61 -12.37
C PHE A 56 -28.23 6.36 -13.78
N LEU A 57 -27.45 5.70 -14.63
CA LEU A 57 -27.84 5.43 -16.00
C LEU A 57 -29.00 4.44 -16.11
N SER A 58 -29.08 3.44 -15.21
CA SER A 58 -30.22 2.51 -15.16
C SER A 58 -31.54 3.25 -14.87
N LEU A 59 -31.51 4.23 -13.97
CA LEU A 59 -32.69 5.05 -13.62
C LEU A 59 -33.08 6.01 -14.75
N PHE A 60 -32.11 6.60 -15.45
CA PHE A 60 -32.34 7.62 -16.49
C PHE A 60 -32.15 7.11 -17.92
N HIS A 61 -32.12 5.79 -18.14
CA HIS A 61 -31.73 5.17 -19.42
C HIS A 61 -32.50 5.75 -20.61
N ARG A 62 -33.83 5.92 -20.51
CA ARG A 62 -34.68 6.41 -21.61
C ARG A 62 -34.25 7.79 -22.12
N ARG A 63 -33.93 8.72 -21.22
CA ARG A 63 -33.49 10.08 -21.58
C ARG A 63 -32.06 10.09 -22.11
N ALA A 64 -31.21 9.24 -21.54
CA ALA A 64 -29.81 9.16 -21.95
C ALA A 64 -29.65 8.55 -23.35
N THR A 65 -30.43 7.52 -23.69
CA THR A 65 -30.36 6.87 -25.00
C THR A 65 -31.04 7.66 -26.11
N SER A 66 -32.08 8.45 -25.80
CA SER A 66 -32.79 9.26 -26.83
C SER A 66 -31.89 10.34 -27.46
N SER A 67 -30.92 10.85 -26.70
CA SER A 67 -29.97 11.90 -27.14
C SER A 67 -28.53 11.53 -26.78
N SER A 68 -28.12 10.30 -27.09
CA SER A 68 -26.85 9.70 -26.67
C SER A 68 -25.63 10.61 -26.91
N ARG A 69 -25.53 11.23 -28.08
CA ARG A 69 -24.39 12.11 -28.41
C ARG A 69 -24.32 13.37 -27.53
N ALA A 70 -25.46 14.01 -27.26
CA ALA A 70 -25.52 15.18 -26.39
C ALA A 70 -25.19 14.78 -24.94
N ALA A 71 -25.78 13.68 -24.46
CA ALA A 71 -25.52 13.14 -23.13
C ALA A 71 -24.04 12.75 -22.93
N LEU A 72 -23.41 12.07 -23.91
CA LEU A 72 -21.99 11.75 -23.89
C LEU A 72 -21.11 13.01 -23.80
N THR A 73 -21.44 14.04 -24.59
CA THR A 73 -20.70 15.31 -24.59
C THR A 73 -20.83 16.01 -23.23
N SER A 74 -22.06 16.12 -22.70
CA SER A 74 -22.32 16.72 -21.39
C SER A 74 -21.62 16.00 -20.26
N LEU A 75 -21.67 14.66 -20.23
CA LEU A 75 -21.05 13.86 -19.17
C LEU A 75 -19.51 13.91 -19.25
N ALA A 76 -18.94 13.86 -20.46
CA ALA A 76 -17.49 14.00 -20.65
C ALA A 76 -16.99 15.40 -20.24
N LEU A 77 -17.72 16.45 -20.64
CA LEU A 77 -17.41 17.82 -20.22
C LEU A 77 -17.55 17.97 -18.70
N LEU A 78 -18.64 17.47 -18.11
CA LEU A 78 -18.83 17.50 -16.67
C LEU A 78 -17.70 16.79 -15.92
N THR A 79 -17.23 15.64 -16.43
CA THR A 79 -16.07 14.94 -15.88
C THR A 79 -14.81 15.82 -15.94
N ALA A 80 -14.55 16.46 -17.08
CA ALA A 80 -13.41 17.36 -17.26
C ALA A 80 -13.45 18.59 -16.32
N LEU A 81 -14.64 19.07 -15.97
CA LEU A 81 -14.81 20.20 -15.03
C LEU A 81 -14.76 19.76 -13.56
N LEU A 82 -15.32 18.60 -13.23
CA LEU A 82 -15.36 18.09 -11.86
C LEU A 82 -14.00 17.65 -11.37
N ILE A 83 -13.14 17.07 -12.21
CA ILE A 83 -11.77 16.65 -11.82
C ILE A 83 -10.99 17.81 -11.14
N PRO A 84 -10.75 18.97 -11.78
CA PRO A 84 -9.99 20.05 -11.17
C PRO A 84 -10.77 20.73 -10.04
N LEU A 85 -12.09 20.86 -10.17
CA LEU A 85 -12.95 21.49 -9.15
C LEU A 85 -12.89 20.74 -7.82
N THR A 86 -13.16 19.43 -7.86
CA THR A 86 -13.19 18.57 -6.69
C THR A 86 -11.79 18.41 -6.08
N THR A 87 -10.73 18.32 -6.89
CA THR A 87 -9.33 18.29 -6.40
C THR A 87 -9.00 19.55 -5.60
N ALA A 88 -9.31 20.72 -6.15
CA ALA A 88 -9.06 21.99 -5.49
C ALA A 88 -9.89 22.16 -4.20
N MET A 89 -11.17 21.75 -4.23
CA MET A 89 -12.04 21.81 -3.06
C MET A 89 -11.62 20.82 -1.97
N ALA A 90 -11.18 19.62 -2.33
CA ALA A 90 -10.70 18.60 -1.40
C ALA A 90 -9.52 19.11 -0.55
N GLY A 91 -8.58 19.82 -1.17
CA GLY A 91 -7.44 20.45 -0.47
C GLY A 91 -7.81 21.58 0.50
N ARG A 92 -9.10 21.93 0.65
CA ARG A 92 -9.60 22.92 1.62
C ARG A 92 -10.40 22.31 2.76
N ILE A 93 -10.70 21.01 2.68
CA ILE A 93 -11.46 20.33 3.73
C ILE A 93 -10.48 20.00 4.86
N PRO A 94 -10.64 20.59 6.06
CA PRO A 94 -9.73 20.33 7.17
C PRO A 94 -9.98 18.92 7.70
N ILE A 95 -9.09 18.01 7.33
CA ILE A 95 -9.11 16.62 7.76
C ILE A 95 -8.04 16.41 8.80
N GLU A 96 -8.47 15.96 9.98
CA GLU A 96 -7.58 15.54 11.04
C GLU A 96 -7.73 14.04 11.26
N SER A 97 -6.61 13.33 11.24
CA SER A 97 -6.54 11.90 11.53
C SER A 97 -6.69 11.57 13.01
N ARG A 98 -6.34 12.49 13.92
CA ARG A 98 -6.46 12.25 15.36
C ARG A 98 -7.91 12.38 15.79
N MET A 99 -8.48 11.24 16.17
CA MET A 99 -9.85 11.15 16.69
C MET A 99 -9.93 11.66 18.13
N LEU A 100 -9.92 12.99 18.29
CA LEU A 100 -10.31 13.61 19.56
C LEU A 100 -11.82 13.41 19.74
N PRO A 101 -12.29 12.78 20.84
CA PRO A 101 -13.71 12.50 21.02
C PRO A 101 -14.62 13.73 20.86
N ALA A 102 -14.14 14.90 21.29
CA ALA A 102 -14.86 16.17 21.17
C ALA A 102 -15.06 16.66 19.72
N LEU A 103 -14.20 16.26 18.79
CA LEU A 103 -14.26 16.68 17.37
C LEU A 103 -14.76 15.56 16.45
N LEU A 104 -15.05 14.38 16.98
CA LEU A 104 -15.32 13.16 16.21
C LEU A 104 -16.46 13.33 15.19
N SER A 105 -17.60 13.90 15.60
CA SER A 105 -18.75 14.10 14.72
C SER A 105 -18.42 15.05 13.55
N ARG A 106 -17.70 16.14 13.83
CA ARG A 106 -17.23 17.09 12.82
C ARG A 106 -16.24 16.44 11.86
N GLN A 107 -15.30 15.64 12.36
CA GLN A 107 -14.32 14.95 11.52
C GLN A 107 -14.98 13.89 10.64
N ILE A 108 -15.94 13.12 11.17
CA ILE A 108 -16.74 12.19 10.36
C ILE A 108 -17.50 12.94 9.25
N ALA A 109 -18.12 14.08 9.58
CA ALA A 109 -18.81 14.89 8.57
C ALA A 109 -17.84 15.42 7.49
N SER A 110 -16.65 15.90 7.86
CA SER A 110 -15.61 16.32 6.93
C SER A 110 -15.16 15.17 6.02
N TRP A 111 -14.98 13.97 6.57
CA TRP A 111 -14.62 12.78 5.79
C TRP A 111 -15.72 12.37 4.81
N VAL A 112 -16.97 12.33 5.26
CA VAL A 112 -18.12 12.04 4.39
C VAL A 112 -18.20 13.08 3.27
N LEU A 113 -18.05 14.36 3.59
CA LEU A 113 -18.06 15.44 2.61
C LEU A 113 -16.92 15.29 1.58
N LEU A 114 -15.69 14.99 2.04
CA LEU A 114 -14.55 14.74 1.15
C LEU A 114 -14.86 13.60 0.19
N TRP A 115 -15.29 12.46 0.69
CA TRP A 115 -15.51 11.27 -0.15
C TRP A 115 -16.68 11.45 -1.11
N LEU A 116 -17.76 12.12 -0.69
CA LEU A 116 -18.87 12.47 -1.58
C LEU A 116 -18.45 13.44 -2.69
N LEU A 117 -17.60 14.41 -2.37
CA LEU A 117 -17.04 15.35 -3.34
C LEU A 117 -16.14 14.63 -4.35
N LEU A 118 -15.21 13.80 -3.88
CA LEU A 118 -14.27 13.05 -4.73
C LEU A 118 -14.96 11.95 -5.55
N LEU A 119 -16.16 11.49 -5.15
CA LEU A 119 -16.94 10.51 -5.89
C LEU A 119 -17.47 11.06 -7.24
N LEU A 120 -17.75 12.36 -7.33
CA LEU A 120 -18.48 12.94 -8.46
C LEU A 120 -17.82 12.73 -9.84
N PRO A 121 -16.50 12.97 -10.03
CA PRO A 121 -15.85 12.76 -11.34
C PRO A 121 -15.90 11.30 -11.79
N PHE A 122 -15.81 10.35 -10.85
CA PHE A 122 -15.89 8.92 -11.14
C PHE A 122 -17.29 8.52 -11.60
N VAL A 123 -18.35 9.06 -10.98
CA VAL A 123 -19.73 8.83 -11.38
C VAL A 123 -19.98 9.29 -12.82
N THR A 124 -19.55 10.51 -13.15
CA THR A 124 -19.79 11.08 -14.48
C THR A 124 -18.94 10.38 -15.55
N GLY A 125 -17.68 10.07 -15.24
CA GLY A 125 -16.80 9.33 -16.15
C GLY A 125 -17.31 7.91 -16.43
N ALA A 126 -17.74 7.19 -15.39
CA ALA A 126 -18.35 5.88 -15.53
C ALA A 126 -19.67 5.91 -16.31
N ALA A 127 -20.49 6.96 -16.12
CA ALA A 127 -21.71 7.13 -16.89
C ALA A 127 -21.43 7.32 -18.39
N VAL A 128 -20.32 7.99 -18.79
CA VAL A 128 -19.89 8.06 -20.20
C VAL A 128 -19.63 6.65 -20.75
N ILE A 129 -18.86 5.85 -20.01
CA ILE A 129 -18.46 4.50 -20.43
C ILE A 129 -19.69 3.59 -20.56
N ALA A 130 -20.56 3.56 -19.54
CA ALA A 130 -21.78 2.78 -19.55
C ALA A 130 -22.73 3.20 -20.68
N LEU A 131 -22.90 4.50 -20.93
CA LEU A 131 -23.74 5.01 -22.01
C LEU A 131 -23.17 4.66 -23.40
N ALA A 132 -21.85 4.68 -23.55
CA ALA A 132 -21.19 4.25 -24.79
C ALA A 132 -21.45 2.76 -25.06
N MET A 133 -21.40 1.91 -24.04
CA MET A 133 -21.71 0.48 -24.17
C MET A 133 -23.18 0.23 -24.53
N MET A 134 -24.11 0.98 -23.93
CA MET A 134 -25.53 0.89 -24.24
C MET A 134 -25.87 1.40 -25.65
N SER A 135 -25.14 2.40 -26.14
CA SER A 135 -25.38 3.02 -27.45
C SER A 135 -24.80 2.22 -28.61
N SER A 136 -23.89 1.27 -28.36
CA SER A 136 -23.26 0.43 -29.38
C SER A 136 -23.25 -1.07 -29.02
N PRO A 137 -24.41 -1.75 -28.90
CA PRO A 137 -24.48 -3.16 -28.49
C PRO A 137 -23.72 -4.12 -29.42
N GLU A 138 -23.74 -3.88 -30.73
CA GLU A 138 -23.06 -4.71 -31.73
C GLU A 138 -21.53 -4.73 -31.57
N ARG A 139 -20.97 -3.63 -31.05
CA ARG A 139 -19.54 -3.43 -30.83
C ARG A 139 -19.16 -3.32 -29.35
N LEU A 140 -19.97 -3.90 -28.47
CA LEU A 140 -19.78 -3.82 -27.02
C LEU A 140 -18.37 -4.26 -26.60
N GLY A 141 -17.84 -5.33 -27.18
CA GLY A 141 -16.49 -5.81 -26.89
C GLY A 141 -15.40 -4.82 -27.32
N GLY A 142 -15.61 -4.08 -28.42
CA GLY A 142 -14.70 -3.02 -28.86
C GLY A 142 -14.73 -1.79 -27.94
N VAL A 143 -15.92 -1.38 -27.49
CA VAL A 143 -16.07 -0.24 -26.55
C VAL A 143 -15.48 -0.59 -25.18
N TYR A 144 -15.73 -1.80 -24.68
CA TYR A 144 -15.17 -2.26 -23.41
C TYR A 144 -13.64 -2.41 -23.48
N ALA A 145 -13.10 -2.88 -24.61
CA ALA A 145 -11.65 -2.89 -24.84
C ALA A 145 -11.05 -1.48 -24.83
N ALA A 146 -11.74 -0.50 -25.44
CA ALA A 146 -11.30 0.89 -25.43
C ALA A 146 -11.25 1.47 -24.00
N ASN A 147 -12.23 1.13 -23.17
CA ASN A 147 -12.24 1.48 -21.75
C ASN A 147 -11.00 0.90 -21.04
N LEU A 148 -10.76 -0.41 -21.16
CA LEU A 148 -9.64 -1.07 -20.50
C LEU A 148 -8.27 -0.54 -20.97
N LEU A 149 -8.08 -0.37 -22.28
CA LEU A 149 -6.83 0.19 -22.84
C LEU A 149 -6.64 1.66 -22.46
N GLY A 150 -7.72 2.45 -22.43
CA GLY A 150 -7.70 3.82 -21.97
C GLY A 150 -7.32 3.93 -20.50
N SER A 151 -7.96 3.15 -19.63
CA SER A 151 -7.60 3.02 -18.23
C SER A 151 -6.12 2.62 -18.07
N ALA A 152 -5.62 1.64 -18.83
CA ALA A 152 -4.20 1.28 -18.81
C ALA A 152 -3.27 2.44 -19.19
N ALA A 153 -3.65 3.26 -20.17
CA ALA A 153 -2.89 4.47 -20.52
C ALA A 153 -2.89 5.50 -19.38
N GLY A 154 -4.00 5.65 -18.66
CA GLY A 154 -4.05 6.44 -17.41
C GLY A 154 -3.17 5.87 -16.30
N ALA A 155 -3.16 4.53 -16.16
CA ALA A 155 -2.39 3.79 -15.16
C ALA A 155 -0.88 4.01 -15.29
N LEU A 156 -0.37 4.02 -16.53
CA LEU A 156 1.03 4.33 -16.83
C LEU A 156 1.31 5.83 -16.88
N GLY A 157 0.37 6.60 -17.42
CA GLY A 157 0.55 8.03 -17.68
C GLY A 157 0.69 8.83 -16.40
N ALA A 158 -0.12 8.56 -15.37
CA ALA A 158 -0.07 9.31 -14.12
C ALA A 158 1.29 9.17 -13.38
N PRO A 159 1.84 7.96 -13.15
CA PRO A 159 3.18 7.79 -12.58
C PRO A 159 4.31 8.39 -13.44
N ALA A 160 4.21 8.34 -14.78
CA ALA A 160 5.19 8.98 -15.64
C ALA A 160 5.20 10.51 -15.44
N LEU A 161 4.00 11.11 -15.33
CA LEU A 161 3.83 12.54 -15.08
C LEU A 161 4.27 12.97 -13.67
N MET A 162 4.31 12.08 -12.68
CA MET A 162 4.83 12.39 -11.33
C MET A 162 6.29 12.85 -11.32
N SER A 163 7.06 12.59 -12.38
CA SER A 163 8.45 13.05 -12.49
C SER A 163 8.57 14.52 -12.93
N ILE A 164 7.47 15.13 -13.41
CA ILE A 164 7.46 16.46 -14.04
C ILE A 164 6.41 17.37 -13.40
N ILE A 165 5.24 16.81 -13.04
CA ILE A 165 4.13 17.51 -12.41
C ILE A 165 4.20 17.30 -10.90
N VAL A 166 4.19 18.40 -10.15
CA VAL A 166 4.14 18.37 -8.68
C VAL A 166 2.83 17.71 -8.18
N PRO A 167 2.84 17.01 -7.03
CA PRO A 167 1.70 16.20 -6.59
C PRO A 167 0.37 16.95 -6.47
N GLU A 168 0.40 18.25 -6.15
CA GLU A 168 -0.77 19.13 -6.02
C GLU A 168 -1.57 19.19 -7.32
N TRP A 169 -0.88 19.28 -8.46
CA TRP A 169 -1.50 19.51 -9.79
C TRP A 169 -1.79 18.22 -10.55
N LEU A 170 -1.21 17.10 -10.12
CA LEU A 170 -1.30 15.83 -10.83
C LEU A 170 -2.75 15.36 -11.05
N PRO A 171 -3.64 15.27 -10.03
CA PRO A 171 -5.01 14.83 -10.27
C PRO A 171 -5.79 15.80 -11.17
N ALA A 172 -5.57 17.10 -11.05
CA ALA A 172 -6.24 18.11 -11.87
C ALA A 172 -5.81 18.05 -13.35
N SER A 173 -4.53 17.74 -13.61
CA SER A 173 -4.00 17.60 -14.99
C SER A 173 -4.69 16.50 -15.80
N MET A 174 -5.26 15.51 -15.11
CA MET A 174 -6.00 14.40 -15.72
C MET A 174 -7.37 14.81 -16.28
N ALA A 175 -7.76 16.08 -16.13
CA ALA A 175 -8.90 16.66 -16.82
C ALA A 175 -8.71 16.79 -18.34
N ILE A 176 -7.45 16.91 -18.79
CA ILE A 176 -7.13 17.19 -20.21
C ILE A 176 -7.67 16.08 -21.14
N PRO A 177 -7.42 14.78 -20.91
CA PRO A 177 -7.99 13.73 -21.76
C PRO A 177 -9.52 13.74 -21.76
N ALA A 178 -10.19 14.00 -20.62
CA ALA A 178 -11.65 14.09 -20.57
C ALA A 178 -12.21 15.27 -21.39
N LEU A 179 -11.51 16.42 -21.39
CA LEU A 179 -11.87 17.57 -22.20
C LEU A 179 -11.73 17.26 -23.71
N VAL A 180 -10.61 16.63 -24.10
CA VAL A 180 -10.41 16.18 -25.48
C VAL A 180 -11.51 15.18 -25.87
N ALA A 181 -11.87 14.26 -24.99
CA ALA A 181 -12.98 13.34 -25.22
C ALA A 181 -14.30 14.08 -25.46
N ALA A 182 -14.64 15.08 -24.65
CA ALA A 182 -15.85 15.89 -24.85
C ALA A 182 -15.87 16.55 -26.23
N LEU A 183 -14.73 17.12 -26.67
CA LEU A 183 -14.59 17.72 -28.00
C LEU A 183 -14.74 16.70 -29.14
N THR A 184 -14.25 15.46 -28.96
CA THR A 184 -14.35 14.42 -30.00
C THR A 184 -15.79 13.94 -30.25
N VAL A 185 -16.63 13.89 -29.21
CA VAL A 185 -18.04 13.46 -29.32
C VAL A 185 -19.00 14.62 -29.54
N ALA A 186 -18.57 15.86 -29.27
CA ALA A 186 -19.37 17.07 -29.41
C ALA A 186 -20.10 17.12 -30.76
N PRO A 187 -21.40 17.48 -30.79
CA PRO A 187 -22.08 17.85 -32.01
C PRO A 187 -21.36 19.03 -32.69
N VAL A 188 -21.30 19.04 -34.02
CA VAL A 188 -20.66 20.10 -34.84
C VAL A 188 -21.49 21.41 -34.83
N GLN A 189 -22.27 21.64 -33.78
CA GLN A 189 -23.10 22.83 -33.62
C GLN A 189 -22.33 23.87 -32.80
N PRO A 190 -22.34 25.16 -33.18
CA PRO A 190 -21.58 26.21 -32.49
C PRO A 190 -21.83 26.26 -30.98
N ARG A 191 -23.06 26.00 -30.54
CA ARG A 191 -23.44 25.96 -29.12
C ARG A 191 -22.61 24.98 -28.29
N TRP A 192 -22.27 23.81 -28.82
CA TRP A 192 -21.51 22.79 -28.08
C TRP A 192 -20.04 23.12 -28.01
N ILE A 193 -19.48 23.68 -29.09
CA ILE A 193 -18.11 24.20 -29.11
C ILE A 193 -17.99 25.35 -28.10
N ALA A 194 -18.93 26.30 -28.12
CA ALA A 194 -18.99 27.39 -27.16
C ALA A 194 -19.14 26.87 -25.71
N THR A 195 -19.98 25.85 -25.48
CA THR A 195 -20.14 25.24 -24.15
C THR A 195 -18.84 24.63 -23.65
N CYS A 196 -18.11 23.88 -24.50
CA CYS A 196 -16.81 23.33 -24.13
C CYS A 196 -15.77 24.44 -23.88
N ALA A 197 -15.74 25.50 -24.70
CA ALA A 197 -14.84 26.62 -24.55
C ALA A 197 -15.11 27.42 -23.25
N ILE A 198 -16.39 27.73 -22.98
CA ILE A 198 -16.83 28.39 -21.74
C ILE A 198 -16.50 27.51 -20.54
N GLY A 199 -16.81 26.21 -20.59
CA GLY A 199 -16.46 25.27 -19.53
C GLY A 199 -14.95 25.27 -19.25
N THR A 200 -14.13 25.22 -20.30
CA THR A 200 -12.66 25.27 -20.17
C THR A 200 -12.21 26.59 -19.55
N ALA A 201 -12.75 27.73 -19.98
CA ALA A 201 -12.44 29.03 -19.41
C ALA A 201 -12.83 29.12 -17.93
N VAL A 202 -13.98 28.56 -17.55
CA VAL A 202 -14.44 28.48 -16.15
C VAL A 202 -13.50 27.61 -15.31
N ALA A 203 -13.07 26.46 -15.83
CA ALA A 203 -12.12 25.60 -15.13
C ALA A 203 -10.75 26.28 -14.93
N ILE A 204 -10.24 26.98 -15.94
CA ILE A 204 -8.99 27.77 -15.85
C ILE A 204 -9.15 28.90 -14.84
N ALA A 205 -10.24 29.67 -14.90
CA ALA A 205 -10.53 30.74 -13.96
C ALA A 205 -10.63 30.20 -12.52
N TRP A 206 -11.28 29.07 -12.32
CA TRP A 206 -11.34 28.39 -11.02
C TRP A 206 -9.96 27.99 -10.53
N LEU A 207 -9.14 27.33 -11.35
CA LEU A 207 -7.78 26.93 -10.96
C LEU A 207 -6.87 28.13 -10.67
N ALA A 208 -7.10 29.27 -11.32
CA ALA A 208 -6.37 30.51 -11.05
C ALA A 208 -6.75 31.14 -9.70
N ILE A 209 -8.05 31.16 -9.36
CA ILE A 209 -8.55 31.70 -8.08
C ILE A 209 -8.23 30.74 -6.93
N ALA A 210 -8.35 29.45 -7.20
CA ALA A 210 -8.46 28.41 -6.21
C ALA A 210 -7.54 27.22 -6.53
N PRO A 211 -6.21 27.42 -6.69
CA PRO A 211 -5.30 26.35 -7.11
C PRO A 211 -5.32 25.17 -6.15
N PRO A 212 -5.13 23.93 -6.64
CA PRO A 212 -4.89 22.77 -5.79
C PRO A 212 -3.71 23.00 -4.86
N ARG A 213 -3.87 22.62 -3.58
CA ARG A 213 -2.83 22.73 -2.54
C ARG A 213 -2.82 21.46 -1.71
N ILE A 214 -1.64 21.08 -1.23
CA ILE A 214 -1.48 20.07 -0.19
C ILE A 214 -1.70 20.78 1.14
N GLN A 215 -2.75 20.37 1.85
CA GLN A 215 -2.93 20.72 3.25
C GLN A 215 -2.53 19.51 4.08
N SER A 216 -1.32 19.57 4.64
CA SER A 216 -0.81 18.51 5.49
C SER A 216 -1.67 18.36 6.74
N ASP A 217 -2.00 17.13 7.10
CA ASP A 217 -2.67 16.84 8.36
C ASP A 217 -1.85 17.42 9.53
N PRO A 218 -2.46 18.20 10.45
CA PRO A 218 -1.75 18.86 11.55
C PRO A 218 -0.98 17.92 12.49
N TYR A 219 -1.32 16.63 12.50
CA TYR A 219 -0.67 15.59 13.30
C TYR A 219 0.37 14.79 12.53
N LYS A 220 0.52 15.03 11.22
CA LYS A 220 1.62 14.49 10.44
C LYS A 220 2.91 15.25 10.76
N TYR A 221 4.05 14.60 10.54
CA TYR A 221 5.35 15.24 10.79
C TYR A 221 5.55 16.49 9.92
N ALA A 222 5.12 16.45 8.64
CA ALA A 222 5.08 17.64 7.78
C ALA A 222 4.27 18.78 8.40
N GLY A 223 3.07 18.53 8.93
CA GLY A 223 2.27 19.57 9.57
C GLY A 223 2.95 20.19 10.80
N HIS A 224 3.76 19.42 11.54
CA HIS A 224 4.61 19.97 12.61
C HIS A 224 5.73 20.85 12.07
N VAL A 225 6.46 20.38 11.05
CA VAL A 225 7.58 21.12 10.46
C VAL A 225 7.11 22.38 9.72
N GLU A 226 5.99 22.31 9.00
CA GLU A 226 5.35 23.45 8.32
C GLU A 226 4.99 24.56 9.32
N ARG A 227 4.43 24.21 10.49
CA ARG A 227 4.17 25.19 11.57
C ARG A 227 5.45 25.88 12.06
N LEU A 228 6.55 25.14 12.21
CA LEU A 228 7.84 25.74 12.59
C LEU A 228 8.36 26.68 11.50
N VAL A 229 8.11 26.37 10.22
CA VAL A 229 8.44 27.27 9.10
C VAL A 229 7.58 28.54 9.15
N GLU A 230 6.27 28.42 9.38
CA GLU A 230 5.36 29.57 9.52
C GLU A 230 5.75 30.46 10.70
N GLN A 231 6.27 29.89 11.78
CA GLN A 231 6.78 30.60 12.96
C GLN A 231 8.19 31.20 12.77
N GLY A 232 8.82 30.98 11.61
CA GLY A 232 10.19 31.44 11.34
C GLY A 232 11.28 30.67 12.10
N GLN A 233 10.94 29.54 12.72
CA GLN A 233 11.85 28.69 13.51
C GLN A 233 12.51 27.59 12.66
N ALA A 234 11.98 27.29 11.48
CA ALA A 234 12.55 26.37 10.52
C ALA A 234 12.54 26.97 9.11
N ARG A 235 13.37 26.44 8.21
CA ARG A 235 13.36 26.77 6.79
C ARG A 235 13.45 25.52 5.93
N ARG A 236 12.69 25.48 4.83
CA ARG A 236 12.86 24.45 3.80
C ARG A 236 14.10 24.79 2.97
N ILE A 237 15.04 23.85 2.90
CA ILE A 237 16.29 24.00 2.15
C ILE A 237 16.09 23.57 0.70
N ASP A 238 15.51 22.39 0.49
CA ASP A 238 15.32 21.81 -0.83
C ASP A 238 14.11 20.88 -0.86
N ARG A 239 13.61 20.59 -2.06
CA ARG A 239 12.48 19.71 -2.33
C ARG A 239 12.70 18.98 -3.65
N ALA A 240 12.53 17.66 -3.62
CA ALA A 240 12.46 16.83 -4.81
C ALA A 240 11.16 16.00 -4.79
N PHE A 241 10.62 15.72 -5.97
CA PHE A 241 9.41 14.90 -6.12
C PHE A 241 9.55 13.93 -7.28
N GLY A 242 8.78 12.86 -7.23
CA GLY A 242 8.81 11.81 -8.23
C GLY A 242 7.75 10.76 -7.97
N PRO A 243 7.75 9.67 -8.76
CA PRO A 243 6.79 8.59 -8.62
C PRO A 243 6.92 7.85 -7.28
N ARG A 244 8.14 7.75 -6.71
CA ARG A 244 8.37 7.05 -5.43
C ARG A 244 7.94 7.87 -4.22
N ALA A 245 8.59 9.01 -3.98
CA ALA A 245 8.32 9.88 -2.85
C ALA A 245 8.50 11.36 -3.23
N MET A 246 7.81 12.21 -2.48
CA MET A 246 8.14 13.63 -2.33
C MET A 246 9.02 13.76 -1.10
N VAL A 247 10.25 14.24 -1.31
CA VAL A 247 11.25 14.41 -0.26
C VAL A 247 11.56 15.87 -0.09
N GLU A 248 11.49 16.35 1.15
CA GLU A 248 11.78 17.73 1.53
C GLU A 248 12.82 17.75 2.64
N ARG A 249 13.77 18.68 2.55
CA ARG A 249 14.78 18.91 3.59
C ARG A 249 14.48 20.19 4.33
N TYR A 250 14.44 20.12 5.65
CA TYR A 250 14.24 21.28 6.52
C TYR A 250 15.40 21.47 7.48
N ARG A 251 15.65 22.72 7.82
CA ARG A 251 16.70 23.16 8.73
C ARG A 251 16.10 23.98 9.86
N SER A 252 16.42 23.61 11.10
CA SER A 252 16.06 24.34 12.31
C SER A 252 17.05 24.05 13.42
N ASP A 253 17.29 25.00 14.31
CA ASP A 253 18.09 24.75 15.52
C ASP A 253 17.30 24.07 16.64
N LEU A 254 16.03 23.75 16.39
CA LEU A 254 15.17 22.97 17.29
C LEU A 254 15.19 21.47 16.99
N PHE A 255 15.80 21.05 15.87
CA PHE A 255 15.85 19.64 15.49
C PHE A 255 17.06 18.97 16.14
N HIS A 256 16.76 17.93 16.93
CA HIS A 256 17.69 17.23 17.84
C HIS A 256 17.42 15.72 17.86
N ASP A 257 16.95 15.17 16.74
CA ASP A 257 16.47 13.79 16.62
C ASP A 257 17.61 12.80 16.32
N VAL A 258 18.21 12.27 17.39
CA VAL A 258 19.15 11.12 17.36
C VAL A 258 18.46 9.93 18.02
N PRO A 259 17.99 8.93 17.24
CA PRO A 259 17.26 7.80 17.78
C PRO A 259 18.06 7.02 18.83
N PHE A 260 17.43 6.77 19.98
CA PHE A 260 17.96 5.93 21.06
C PHE A 260 19.34 6.36 21.56
N LEU A 261 19.58 7.67 21.64
CA LEU A 261 20.71 8.24 22.34
C LEU A 261 20.54 8.02 23.86
N ALA A 262 21.62 7.63 24.55
CA ALA A 262 21.61 7.43 25.99
C ALA A 262 21.18 8.72 26.74
N THR A 263 20.45 8.55 27.84
CA THR A 263 19.92 9.66 28.65
C THR A 263 20.99 10.47 29.37
N ALA A 264 22.17 9.88 29.64
CA ALA A 264 23.31 10.55 30.27
C ALA A 264 24.17 11.36 29.28
N SER A 265 23.82 11.37 27.99
CA SER A 265 24.56 12.06 26.93
C SER A 265 24.33 13.57 26.92
N SER A 266 25.33 14.32 26.43
CA SER A 266 25.14 15.72 26.05
C SER A 266 23.99 15.84 25.02
N PRO A 267 23.23 16.96 25.04
CA PRO A 267 22.15 17.16 24.08
C PRO A 267 22.72 17.13 22.65
N PRO A 268 22.04 16.48 21.70
CA PRO A 268 22.50 16.42 20.32
C PRO A 268 22.55 17.81 19.71
N PRO A 269 23.47 18.07 18.77
CA PRO A 269 23.53 19.36 18.11
C PRO A 269 22.27 19.61 17.26
N PRO A 270 22.04 20.87 16.86
CA PRO A 270 21.15 21.19 15.75
C PRO A 270 21.41 20.37 14.49
N MET A 271 20.36 19.85 13.89
CA MET A 271 20.46 19.01 12.69
C MET A 271 19.41 19.36 11.62
N ASP A 272 19.57 18.85 10.40
CA ASP A 272 18.53 18.95 9.38
C ASP A 272 17.64 17.71 9.45
N VAL A 273 16.39 17.82 9.01
CA VAL A 273 15.44 16.70 8.95
C VAL A 273 14.92 16.51 7.54
N LEU A 274 14.77 15.27 7.13
CA LEU A 274 14.06 14.89 5.93
C LEU A 274 12.60 14.61 6.25
N VAL A 275 11.74 15.02 5.34
CA VAL A 275 10.32 14.71 5.33
C VAL A 275 10.03 13.95 4.04
N VAL A 276 9.53 12.71 4.16
CA VAL A 276 9.26 11.82 3.02
C VAL A 276 7.77 11.53 2.96
N ASP A 277 7.09 11.96 1.89
CA ASP A 277 5.64 11.91 1.72
C ASP A 277 4.89 12.40 2.97
N GLY A 278 5.42 13.45 3.60
CA GLY A 278 4.90 14.07 4.81
C GLY A 278 5.23 13.38 6.14
N HIS A 279 5.91 12.24 6.13
CA HIS A 279 6.36 11.52 7.33
C HIS A 279 7.79 11.91 7.71
N ALA A 280 8.17 11.63 8.96
CA ALA A 280 9.56 11.75 9.40
C ALA A 280 10.42 10.83 8.52
N GLY A 281 11.30 11.44 7.74
CA GLY A 281 12.11 10.78 6.73
C GLY A 281 13.47 10.36 7.26
N GLY A 282 14.01 11.03 8.28
CA GLY A 282 15.32 10.77 8.87
C GLY A 282 16.07 12.06 9.18
N SER A 283 17.14 11.96 9.96
CA SER A 283 17.91 13.12 10.42
C SER A 283 19.28 13.21 9.74
N ILE A 284 19.76 14.43 9.55
CA ILE A 284 21.03 14.73 8.89
C ILE A 284 21.89 15.58 9.82
N LEU A 285 22.98 15.01 10.33
CA LEU A 285 24.00 15.73 11.09
C LEU A 285 24.73 16.74 10.20
N ARG A 286 24.89 17.95 10.73
CA ARG A 286 25.54 19.07 10.04
C ARG A 286 27.05 19.14 10.24
N THR A 287 27.59 18.55 11.32
CA THR A 287 28.98 18.76 11.76
C THR A 287 29.70 17.45 12.11
N PRO A 288 31.03 17.37 11.91
CA PRO A 288 31.82 16.21 12.31
C PRO A 288 31.98 16.07 13.83
N VAL A 289 31.94 17.17 14.58
CA VAL A 289 32.21 17.20 16.04
C VAL A 289 31.15 16.43 16.85
N ALA A 290 29.94 16.27 16.31
CA ALA A 290 28.86 15.56 16.98
C ALA A 290 28.80 14.06 16.69
N ILE A 291 29.76 13.56 15.92
CA ILE A 291 29.80 12.17 15.50
C ILE A 291 30.12 11.24 16.70
N GLU A 292 30.95 11.69 17.64
CA GLU A 292 31.30 10.92 18.86
C GLU A 292 30.07 10.54 19.70
N MET A 293 29.01 11.35 19.68
CA MET A 293 27.81 11.04 20.45
C MET A 293 27.05 9.83 19.92
N LEU A 294 27.23 9.50 18.63
CA LEU A 294 26.58 8.35 18.01
C LEU A 294 27.06 7.05 18.66
N ASP A 295 28.28 7.04 19.19
CA ASP A 295 28.80 5.90 19.95
C ASP A 295 28.02 5.63 21.23
N GLN A 296 27.24 6.60 21.73
CA GLN A 296 26.39 6.46 22.91
C GLN A 296 24.96 6.03 22.55
N THR A 297 24.65 5.85 21.26
CA THR A 297 23.36 5.31 20.85
C THR A 297 23.29 3.81 21.13
N LEU A 298 22.07 3.30 21.32
CA LEU A 298 21.82 1.87 21.46
C LEU A 298 22.32 1.06 20.25
N MET A 299 22.40 1.69 19.07
CA MET A 299 22.86 1.04 17.84
C MET A 299 24.32 0.60 17.90
N ALA A 300 25.13 1.37 18.61
CA ALA A 300 26.55 1.10 18.76
C ALA A 300 26.83 -0.21 19.54
N ALA A 301 25.87 -0.70 20.34
CA ALA A 301 25.97 -2.02 20.98
C ALA A 301 26.11 -3.16 19.95
N GLY A 302 25.52 -3.00 18.76
CA GLY A 302 25.69 -3.95 17.66
C GLY A 302 27.11 -3.98 17.12
N TYR A 303 27.80 -2.83 17.09
CA TYR A 303 29.20 -2.72 16.65
C TYR A 303 30.17 -3.29 17.69
N ASP A 304 29.86 -3.15 18.98
CA ASP A 304 30.67 -3.74 20.06
C ASP A 304 30.61 -5.27 20.06
N LEU A 305 29.52 -5.86 19.54
CA LEU A 305 29.33 -7.30 19.41
C LEU A 305 29.76 -7.85 18.03
N ALA A 306 30.15 -6.98 17.10
CA ALA A 306 30.62 -7.35 15.79
C ALA A 306 32.15 -7.51 15.77
N PRO A 307 32.72 -8.20 14.77
CA PRO A 307 34.17 -8.20 14.55
C PRO A 307 34.74 -6.79 14.37
N GLU A 308 35.99 -6.58 14.80
CA GLU A 308 36.68 -5.30 14.65
C GLU A 308 36.77 -4.85 13.18
N GLN A 309 36.63 -3.53 12.97
CA GLN A 309 36.64 -2.88 11.66
C GLN A 309 35.67 -3.55 10.66
N PRO A 310 34.36 -3.60 10.97
CA PRO A 310 33.40 -4.40 10.24
C PRO A 310 33.15 -3.92 8.82
N ARG A 311 32.76 -4.83 7.92
CA ARG A 311 32.04 -4.52 6.69
C ARG A 311 30.55 -4.37 7.02
N VAL A 312 30.04 -3.16 6.84
CA VAL A 312 28.69 -2.78 7.30
C VAL A 312 27.72 -2.70 6.13
N LEU A 313 26.53 -3.27 6.30
CA LEU A 313 25.38 -3.09 5.41
C LEU A 313 24.27 -2.34 6.15
N LEU A 314 23.91 -1.15 5.66
CA LEU A 314 22.84 -0.32 6.20
C LEU A 314 21.58 -0.47 5.35
N LEU A 315 20.54 -1.10 5.92
CA LEU A 315 19.30 -1.43 5.21
C LEU A 315 18.17 -0.44 5.53
N GLY A 316 17.81 0.37 4.54
CA GLY A 316 16.72 1.35 4.63
C GLY A 316 17.14 2.66 5.30
N ALA A 317 18.41 3.04 5.16
CA ALA A 317 18.94 4.28 5.69
C ALA A 317 18.51 5.48 4.84
N THR A 318 18.03 6.52 5.50
CA THR A 318 17.45 7.72 4.87
C THR A 318 18.20 9.01 5.21
N GLY A 319 18.76 9.10 6.42
CA GLY A 319 19.66 10.17 6.86
C GLY A 319 21.13 9.78 6.73
N ASN A 320 22.00 10.54 7.41
CA ASN A 320 23.44 10.25 7.46
C ASN A 320 23.93 9.69 8.82
N LEU A 321 23.04 9.55 9.81
CA LEU A 321 23.40 9.11 11.17
C LEU A 321 24.07 7.74 11.19
N ASP A 322 23.46 6.74 10.58
CA ASP A 322 23.99 5.37 10.63
C ASP A 322 25.28 5.21 9.81
N ALA A 323 25.42 5.97 8.73
CA ALA A 323 26.65 6.04 7.97
C ALA A 323 27.77 6.71 8.80
N ALA A 324 27.44 7.76 9.56
CA ALA A 324 28.36 8.42 10.47
C ALA A 324 28.78 7.49 11.62
N LEU A 325 27.85 6.75 12.23
CA LEU A 325 28.17 5.75 13.26
C LEU A 325 29.06 4.63 12.71
N ALA A 326 28.77 4.13 11.51
CA ALA A 326 29.64 3.13 10.90
C ALA A 326 31.06 3.69 10.65
N ALA A 327 31.17 4.97 10.29
CA ALA A 327 32.44 5.65 10.13
C ALA A 327 33.20 5.85 11.45
N THR A 328 32.53 6.17 12.58
CA THR A 328 33.20 6.25 13.90
C THR A 328 33.75 4.93 14.36
N ARG A 329 33.08 3.84 13.98
CA ARG A 329 33.47 2.48 14.32
C ARG A 329 34.49 1.89 13.35
N ASP A 330 35.22 2.76 12.63
CA ASP A 330 36.29 2.41 11.71
C ASP A 330 35.91 1.30 10.71
N ALA A 331 34.66 1.32 10.23
CA ALA A 331 34.19 0.34 9.26
C ALA A 331 35.11 0.29 8.03
N ARG A 332 35.48 -0.91 7.60
CA ARG A 332 36.30 -1.10 6.39
C ARG A 332 35.54 -0.77 5.12
N ARG A 333 34.21 -0.86 5.18
CA ARG A 333 33.30 -0.62 4.07
C ARG A 333 31.91 -0.35 4.62
N ILE A 334 31.23 0.64 4.06
CA ILE A 334 29.84 0.96 4.42
C ILE A 334 29.01 0.86 3.14
N ASP A 335 28.22 -0.21 2.99
CA ASP A 335 27.24 -0.32 1.91
C ASP A 335 25.90 0.30 2.38
N PHE A 336 25.51 1.43 1.79
CA PHE A 336 24.32 2.20 2.15
C PHE A 336 23.22 1.98 1.12
N VAL A 337 22.12 1.33 1.53
CA VAL A 337 21.02 0.96 0.61
C VAL A 337 19.83 1.91 0.79
N GLN A 338 19.54 2.68 -0.25
CA GLN A 338 18.42 3.62 -0.29
C GLN A 338 17.64 3.50 -1.61
N PRO A 339 16.34 3.19 -1.58
CA PRO A 339 15.54 3.03 -2.81
C PRO A 339 15.25 4.34 -3.55
N ASP A 340 15.19 5.48 -2.88
CA ASP A 340 14.79 6.74 -3.52
C ASP A 340 15.99 7.62 -3.92
N LEU A 341 16.10 7.88 -5.23
CA LEU A 341 17.09 8.80 -5.79
C LEU A 341 16.87 10.23 -5.33
N ASN A 342 15.62 10.64 -5.07
CA ASN A 342 15.33 11.99 -4.58
C ASN A 342 15.86 12.17 -3.15
N ALA A 343 15.69 11.19 -2.27
CA ALA A 343 16.30 11.21 -0.95
C ALA A 343 17.82 11.30 -1.02
N LEU A 344 18.46 10.47 -1.86
CA LEU A 344 19.92 10.51 -2.07
C LEU A 344 20.41 11.87 -2.58
N ARG A 345 19.71 12.49 -3.52
CA ARG A 345 20.05 13.84 -4.03
C ARG A 345 20.06 14.89 -2.92
N LEU A 346 19.10 14.83 -1.99
CA LEU A 346 18.95 15.81 -0.91
C LEU A 346 19.98 15.65 0.22
N ILE A 347 20.63 14.48 0.34
CA ILE A 347 21.64 14.18 1.37
C ILE A 347 23.06 13.99 0.82
N ALA A 348 23.25 14.00 -0.50
CA ALA A 348 24.52 13.64 -1.12
C ALA A 348 25.72 14.43 -0.59
N VAL A 349 25.52 15.71 -0.26
CA VAL A 349 26.57 16.59 0.28
C VAL A 349 26.96 16.21 1.71
N ASP A 350 26.06 15.58 2.46
CA ASP A 350 26.24 15.20 3.87
C ASP A 350 26.63 13.72 4.03
N LEU A 351 26.97 13.03 2.92
CA LEU A 351 27.52 11.68 2.87
C LEU A 351 29.01 11.59 2.45
N PRO A 352 29.93 12.53 2.80
CA PRO A 352 31.33 12.45 2.39
C PRO A 352 32.13 11.49 3.30
N PHE A 353 31.59 10.30 3.60
CA PHE A 353 32.28 9.31 4.39
C PHE A 353 33.18 8.48 3.49
N ASP A 354 34.46 8.39 3.85
CA ASP A 354 35.39 7.49 3.18
C ASP A 354 34.86 6.05 3.24
N ARG A 355 35.05 5.28 2.17
CA ARG A 355 34.63 3.86 2.07
C ARG A 355 33.10 3.64 2.07
N LEU A 356 32.30 4.71 1.96
CA LEU A 356 30.87 4.63 1.71
C LEU A 356 30.57 4.26 0.25
N HIS A 357 29.70 3.28 0.06
CA HIS A 357 29.20 2.86 -1.24
C HIS A 357 27.67 2.92 -1.23
N VAL A 358 27.13 3.87 -1.98
CA VAL A 358 25.68 4.07 -2.09
C VAL A 358 25.10 3.12 -3.14
N HIS A 359 24.08 2.36 -2.75
CA HIS A 359 23.34 1.44 -3.62
C HIS A 359 21.90 1.90 -3.76
N VAL A 360 21.48 2.16 -4.98
CA VAL A 360 20.10 2.54 -5.30
C VAL A 360 19.25 1.28 -5.45
N GLY A 361 18.44 0.97 -4.45
CA GLY A 361 17.64 -0.24 -4.46
C GLY A 361 16.82 -0.44 -3.20
N ASP A 362 15.85 -1.34 -3.28
CA ASP A 362 15.13 -1.81 -2.10
C ASP A 362 16.03 -2.69 -1.22
N ALA A 363 15.88 -2.59 0.09
CA ALA A 363 16.70 -3.29 1.07
C ALA A 363 16.60 -4.81 0.98
N ARG A 364 15.37 -5.35 0.90
CA ARG A 364 15.14 -6.80 0.77
C ARG A 364 15.72 -7.30 -0.54
N HIS A 365 15.52 -6.56 -1.62
CA HIS A 365 16.02 -6.94 -2.93
C HIS A 365 17.55 -6.89 -3.02
N HIS A 366 18.20 -5.94 -2.35
CA HIS A 366 19.65 -5.86 -2.28
C HIS A 366 20.26 -7.09 -1.60
N VAL A 367 19.71 -7.51 -0.45
CA VAL A 367 20.14 -8.69 0.32
C VAL A 367 20.06 -9.98 -0.50
N GLU A 368 18.98 -10.15 -1.26
CA GLU A 368 18.78 -11.34 -2.10
C GLU A 368 19.76 -11.43 -3.28
N ARG A 369 20.23 -10.28 -3.78
CA ARG A 369 21.11 -10.19 -4.96
C ARG A 369 22.60 -10.13 -4.64
N THR A 370 22.97 -9.47 -3.55
CA THR A 370 24.38 -9.33 -3.19
C THR A 370 24.98 -10.70 -2.92
N THR A 371 26.19 -10.95 -3.39
CA THR A 371 26.97 -12.14 -3.05
C THR A 371 27.99 -11.84 -1.96
N ARG A 372 28.06 -10.59 -1.49
CA ARG A 372 28.99 -10.18 -0.44
C ARG A 372 28.48 -10.64 0.92
N GLU A 373 29.44 -10.94 1.78
CA GLU A 373 29.21 -11.20 3.20
C GLU A 373 29.58 -9.96 4.02
N TYR A 374 28.88 -9.78 5.12
CA TYR A 374 28.97 -8.61 6.01
C TYR A 374 29.24 -9.03 7.44
N ASP A 375 30.05 -8.24 8.13
CA ASP A 375 30.39 -8.46 9.54
C ASP A 375 29.33 -7.81 10.44
N LEU A 376 28.65 -6.77 9.95
CA LEU A 376 27.49 -6.16 10.59
C LEU A 376 26.42 -5.78 9.56
N ILE A 377 25.18 -6.23 9.78
CA ILE A 377 24.02 -5.81 8.99
C ILE A 377 23.04 -5.09 9.92
N GLN A 378 22.77 -3.82 9.64
CA GLN A 378 21.90 -2.99 10.47
C GLN A 378 20.56 -2.74 9.79
N LEU A 379 19.46 -3.09 10.47
CA LEU A 379 18.09 -2.84 10.01
C LEU A 379 17.66 -1.42 10.37
N VAL A 380 18.26 -0.43 9.73
CA VAL A 380 18.07 1.02 9.99
C VAL A 380 16.60 1.42 9.96
N ARG A 381 15.80 0.87 9.04
CA ARG A 381 14.37 1.17 8.92
C ARG A 381 13.53 0.85 10.17
N LEU A 382 14.03 -0.01 11.06
CA LEU A 382 13.35 -0.35 12.31
C LEU A 382 13.58 0.66 13.44
N GLN A 383 14.54 1.58 13.28
CA GLN A 383 14.94 2.60 14.26
C GLN A 383 13.95 3.75 14.37
N SER A 384 12.73 3.43 14.71
CA SER A 384 11.68 4.40 15.00
C SER A 384 11.02 4.04 16.32
N THR A 385 10.57 5.07 17.02
CA THR A 385 9.56 4.88 18.05
C THR A 385 8.21 4.73 17.35
N ALA A 386 7.37 3.79 17.80
CA ALA A 386 6.03 3.61 17.21
C ALA A 386 5.08 4.80 17.49
N ALA A 387 5.54 5.81 18.25
CA ALA A 387 4.80 7.01 18.59
C ALA A 387 4.60 7.88 17.34
N GLY A 388 3.39 7.91 16.80
CA GLY A 388 3.03 8.85 15.73
C GLY A 388 2.17 8.27 14.62
N SER A 389 2.06 6.94 14.46
CA SER A 389 1.30 6.34 13.35
C SER A 389 -0.21 6.20 13.60
N LEU A 390 -0.73 6.65 14.76
CA LEU A 390 -2.12 6.42 15.20
C LEU A 390 -2.58 4.95 15.10
N GLY A 391 -1.63 4.01 15.14
CA GLY A 391 -1.90 2.59 14.94
C GLY A 391 -2.37 2.21 13.54
N MET A 392 -2.10 3.06 12.54
CA MET A 392 -2.54 2.92 11.14
C MET A 392 -1.43 2.41 10.22
N ALA A 393 -0.20 2.26 10.71
CA ALA A 393 0.92 1.73 9.95
C ALA A 393 0.78 0.23 9.62
N GLY A 394 -0.12 -0.50 10.30
CA GLY A 394 -0.33 -1.93 10.12
C GLY A 394 -0.82 -2.37 8.73
N MET A 395 -1.27 -1.46 7.87
CA MET A 395 -1.63 -1.78 6.47
C MET A 395 -0.41 -1.82 5.53
N GLY A 396 0.74 -1.30 5.95
CA GLY A 396 1.96 -1.28 5.15
C GLY A 396 2.57 -2.67 5.01
N GLU A 397 2.97 -3.02 3.79
CA GLU A 397 3.66 -4.28 3.49
C GLU A 397 5.16 -4.09 3.63
N ASP A 398 5.80 -5.02 4.33
CA ASP A 398 7.22 -4.97 4.65
C ASP A 398 7.85 -6.35 4.52
N HIS A 399 8.50 -6.58 3.39
CA HIS A 399 9.18 -7.84 3.06
C HIS A 399 10.60 -7.96 3.63
N LEU A 400 11.16 -6.90 4.24
CA LEU A 400 12.48 -7.00 4.89
C LEU A 400 12.34 -7.66 6.27
N VAL A 401 11.22 -7.45 6.95
CA VAL A 401 10.96 -7.90 8.32
C VAL A 401 9.97 -9.08 8.34
N THR A 402 10.04 -9.92 7.31
CA THR A 402 9.41 -11.25 7.26
C THR A 402 10.40 -12.31 7.72
N VAL A 403 9.91 -13.51 8.02
CA VAL A 403 10.76 -14.67 8.33
C VAL A 403 11.76 -14.92 7.20
N GLU A 404 11.31 -14.87 5.95
CA GLU A 404 12.14 -15.02 4.75
C GLU A 404 13.10 -13.82 4.58
N GLY A 405 12.60 -12.61 4.84
CA GLY A 405 13.32 -11.34 4.98
C GLY A 405 14.59 -11.48 5.82
N ILE A 406 14.39 -11.83 7.08
CA ILE A 406 15.43 -11.98 8.10
C ILE A 406 16.30 -13.22 7.84
N ALA A 407 15.74 -14.31 7.31
CA ALA A 407 16.54 -15.48 6.95
C ALA A 407 17.58 -15.15 5.86
N ALA A 408 17.22 -14.33 4.86
CA ALA A 408 18.19 -13.93 3.85
C ALA A 408 19.23 -12.94 4.39
N THR A 409 18.90 -12.07 5.36
CA THR A 409 19.91 -11.20 5.98
C THR A 409 20.92 -12.03 6.77
N LEU A 410 20.46 -13.01 7.55
CA LEU A 410 21.33 -13.96 8.25
C LEU A 410 22.23 -14.74 7.28
N GLY A 411 21.71 -15.12 6.11
CA GLY A 411 22.46 -15.79 5.04
C GLY A 411 23.52 -14.93 4.35
N ARG A 412 23.63 -13.63 4.68
CA ARG A 412 24.69 -12.72 4.20
C ARG A 412 25.69 -12.33 5.28
N LEU A 413 25.64 -12.97 6.44
CA LEU A 413 26.63 -12.76 7.49
C LEU A 413 27.93 -13.51 7.17
N ALA A 414 29.05 -12.83 7.37
CA ALA A 414 30.36 -13.48 7.47
C ALA A 414 30.43 -14.31 8.77
N PRO A 415 31.40 -15.24 8.90
CA PRO A 415 31.63 -15.95 10.17
C PRO A 415 31.84 -14.98 11.33
N GLY A 416 31.03 -15.09 12.39
CA GLY A 416 31.05 -14.17 13.53
C GLY A 416 30.36 -12.83 13.31
N GLY A 417 29.83 -12.56 12.11
CA GLY A 417 29.06 -11.36 11.82
C GLY A 417 27.70 -11.34 12.51
N VAL A 418 27.12 -10.16 12.67
CA VAL A 418 25.86 -9.93 13.40
C VAL A 418 24.83 -9.15 12.58
N VAL A 419 23.54 -9.49 12.73
CA VAL A 419 22.41 -8.64 12.32
C VAL A 419 21.90 -7.88 13.54
N VAL A 420 21.71 -6.58 13.41
CA VAL A 420 21.31 -5.68 14.50
C VAL A 420 20.00 -4.98 14.14
N ALA A 421 19.04 -5.02 15.05
CA ALA A 421 17.77 -4.32 14.93
C ALA A 421 17.39 -3.67 16.25
N CYS A 422 17.25 -2.34 16.25
CA CYS A 422 16.73 -1.62 17.42
C CYS A 422 15.40 -0.97 17.13
N ARG A 423 14.52 -0.99 18.13
CA ARG A 423 13.18 -0.43 18.01
C ARG A 423 12.65 0.02 19.37
N GLY A 424 11.94 1.15 19.37
CA GLY A 424 11.42 1.77 20.58
C GLY A 424 10.52 0.84 21.40
N ILE A 425 10.64 0.90 22.73
CA ILE A 425 9.80 0.16 23.67
C ILE A 425 8.35 0.64 23.54
N GLN A 426 7.42 -0.30 23.70
CA GLN A 426 5.99 -0.04 23.78
C GLN A 426 5.43 -0.72 25.03
N SER A 427 4.45 -0.09 25.66
CA SER A 427 3.76 -0.66 26.83
C SER A 427 2.25 -0.73 26.57
N PRO A 428 1.65 -1.94 26.58
CA PRO A 428 2.31 -3.26 26.72
C PRO A 428 3.20 -3.63 25.51
N PRO A 429 4.20 -4.52 25.68
CA PRO A 429 5.11 -4.92 24.59
C PRO A 429 4.40 -5.56 23.39
N ARG A 430 4.85 -5.21 22.18
CA ARG A 430 4.29 -5.71 20.92
C ARG A 430 5.34 -5.86 19.81
N ASP A 431 5.84 -4.76 19.28
CA ASP A 431 6.74 -4.73 18.13
C ASP A 431 8.01 -5.57 18.36
N ASN A 432 8.67 -5.36 19.50
CA ASN A 432 9.89 -6.07 19.88
C ASN A 432 9.62 -7.57 20.12
N LEU A 433 8.46 -7.95 20.68
CA LEU A 433 8.09 -9.36 20.82
C LEU A 433 7.89 -10.02 19.45
N LYS A 434 7.17 -9.37 18.54
CA LYS A 434 7.00 -9.87 17.16
C LYS A 434 8.35 -9.98 16.44
N LEU A 435 9.26 -9.02 16.66
CA LEU A 435 10.60 -9.04 16.08
C LEU A 435 11.43 -10.22 16.61
N ILE A 436 11.47 -10.44 17.94
CA ILE A 436 12.11 -11.62 18.56
C ILE A 436 11.54 -12.91 17.97
N ALA A 437 10.21 -13.04 17.87
CA ALA A 437 9.55 -14.21 17.28
C ALA A 437 9.94 -14.43 15.81
N THR A 438 10.14 -13.33 15.07
CA THR A 438 10.50 -13.35 13.65
C THR A 438 11.95 -13.80 13.47
N PHE A 439 12.89 -13.26 14.25
CA PHE A 439 14.28 -13.72 14.28
C PHE A 439 14.39 -15.20 14.68
N HIS A 440 13.71 -15.60 15.76
CA HIS A 440 13.68 -17.00 16.22
C HIS A 440 13.19 -17.95 15.12
N ARG A 441 12.10 -17.61 14.43
CA ARG A 441 11.55 -18.42 13.33
C ARG A 441 12.43 -18.40 12.08
N ALA A 442 13.08 -17.28 11.76
CA ALA A 442 14.03 -17.16 10.65
C ALA A 442 15.27 -18.04 10.86
N LEU A 443 15.85 -18.02 12.06
CA LEU A 443 16.96 -18.90 12.45
C LEU A 443 16.55 -20.38 12.35
N ARG A 444 15.34 -20.73 12.81
CA ARG A 444 14.82 -22.10 12.66
C ARG A 444 14.65 -22.51 11.20
N ALA A 445 14.14 -21.61 10.36
CA ALA A 445 13.98 -21.82 8.92
C ALA A 445 15.34 -21.96 8.20
N ALA A 446 16.38 -21.30 8.71
CA ALA A 446 17.76 -21.44 8.24
C ALA A 446 18.45 -22.75 8.73
N GLY A 447 17.75 -23.59 9.50
CA GLY A 447 18.23 -24.91 9.93
C GLY A 447 18.84 -24.95 11.34
N HIS A 448 18.79 -23.85 12.10
CA HIS A 448 19.28 -23.83 13.48
C HIS A 448 18.28 -24.52 14.42
N THR A 449 18.72 -25.54 15.16
CA THR A 449 17.88 -26.36 16.05
C THR A 449 17.57 -25.66 17.38
N ARG A 450 18.48 -24.78 17.84
CA ARG A 450 18.36 -23.98 19.08
C ARG A 450 18.47 -22.48 18.78
N PRO A 451 17.45 -21.85 18.16
CA PRO A 451 17.52 -20.44 17.76
C PRO A 451 17.80 -19.47 18.92
N GLU A 452 17.40 -19.82 20.15
CA GLU A 452 17.63 -19.02 21.35
C GLU A 452 19.11 -18.81 21.67
N GLU A 453 19.98 -19.74 21.25
CA GLU A 453 21.43 -19.64 21.42
C GLU A 453 22.06 -18.65 20.45
N HIS A 454 21.33 -18.20 19.43
CA HIS A 454 21.83 -17.29 18.40
C HIS A 454 21.39 -15.84 18.63
N LEU A 455 20.65 -15.57 19.72
CA LEU A 455 20.04 -14.28 20.01
C LEU A 455 20.61 -13.63 21.26
N VAL A 456 20.83 -12.32 21.16
CA VAL A 456 21.09 -11.41 22.27
C VAL A 456 20.03 -10.31 22.21
N VAL A 457 19.37 -10.05 23.32
CA VAL A 457 18.34 -9.02 23.49
C VAL A 457 18.75 -8.13 24.64
N LEU A 458 19.09 -6.89 24.32
CA LEU A 458 19.48 -5.85 25.26
C LEU A 458 18.49 -4.69 25.15
N ARG A 459 18.40 -3.85 26.16
CA ARG A 459 17.58 -2.63 26.09
C ARG A 459 18.18 -1.49 26.90
N ASP A 460 17.76 -0.29 26.55
CA ASP A 460 17.81 0.87 27.43
C ASP A 460 16.38 1.23 27.86
N PHE A 461 16.18 2.44 28.39
CA PHE A 461 14.87 2.94 28.78
C PHE A 461 13.94 3.27 27.60
N LEU A 462 14.48 3.48 26.39
CA LEU A 462 13.74 3.95 25.21
C LEU A 462 13.46 2.85 24.19
N ALA A 463 14.32 1.85 24.06
CA ALA A 463 14.34 0.88 22.98
C ALA A 463 14.96 -0.48 23.36
N VAL A 464 14.63 -1.47 22.55
CA VAL A 464 15.24 -2.81 22.60
C VAL A 464 16.16 -2.97 21.39
N CYS A 465 17.35 -3.52 21.63
CA CYS A 465 18.33 -3.96 20.63
C CYS A 465 18.32 -5.48 20.57
N ILE A 466 18.02 -6.02 19.38
CA ILE A 466 18.10 -7.45 19.09
C ILE A 466 19.30 -7.66 18.19
N VAL A 467 20.19 -8.56 18.61
CA VAL A 467 21.38 -8.97 17.88
C VAL A 467 21.29 -10.46 17.60
N ALA A 468 21.45 -10.85 16.35
CA ALA A 468 21.41 -12.23 15.92
C ALA A 468 22.66 -12.58 15.09
N ARG A 469 23.19 -13.79 15.25
CA ARG A 469 24.32 -14.28 14.42
C ARG A 469 24.14 -15.74 14.03
N SER A 470 24.81 -16.17 12.97
CA SER A 470 24.71 -17.54 12.43
C SER A 470 25.47 -18.59 13.26
N THR A 471 26.37 -18.17 14.15
CA THR A 471 27.09 -19.03 15.11
C THR A 471 26.49 -18.88 16.52
N PRO A 472 26.29 -19.94 17.31
CA PRO A 472 25.68 -19.81 18.64
C PRO A 472 26.56 -18.96 19.56
N TRP A 473 25.95 -18.14 20.42
CA TRP A 473 26.60 -17.47 21.54
C TRP A 473 26.99 -18.50 22.60
N THR A 474 28.24 -18.42 23.03
CA THR A 474 28.87 -19.34 23.98
C THR A 474 29.03 -18.67 25.33
N GLU A 475 29.36 -19.46 26.35
CA GLU A 475 29.67 -18.91 27.68
C GLU A 475 30.86 -17.92 27.65
N ALA A 476 31.79 -18.09 26.72
CA ALA A 476 32.91 -17.17 26.51
C ALA A 476 32.46 -15.80 25.97
N ASP A 477 31.31 -15.72 25.29
CA ASP A 477 30.76 -14.45 24.81
C ASP A 477 29.98 -13.70 25.91
N ALA A 478 29.62 -14.35 27.02
CA ALA A 478 28.79 -13.78 28.07
C ALA A 478 29.48 -12.61 28.80
N ASP A 479 30.77 -12.73 29.11
CA ASP A 479 31.52 -11.68 29.83
C ASP A 479 31.70 -10.39 29.01
N PRO A 480 32.04 -10.45 27.70
CA PRO A 480 31.95 -9.28 26.83
C PRO A 480 30.57 -8.60 26.82
N ILE A 481 29.48 -9.38 26.75
CA ILE A 481 28.11 -8.84 26.77
C ILE A 481 27.80 -8.17 28.12
N ARG A 482 28.24 -8.76 29.23
CA ARG A 482 28.11 -8.16 30.58
C ARG A 482 28.88 -6.85 30.68
N SER A 483 30.13 -6.84 30.22
CA SER A 483 30.95 -5.63 30.22
C SER A 483 30.31 -4.54 29.37
N LEU A 484 29.73 -4.89 28.23
CA LEU A 484 28.97 -3.96 27.39
C LEU A 484 27.78 -3.37 28.14
N CYS A 485 26.99 -4.22 28.82
CA CYS A 485 25.84 -3.77 29.61
C CYS A 485 26.25 -2.84 30.75
N ALA A 486 27.35 -3.15 31.45
CA ALA A 486 27.87 -2.31 32.54
C ALA A 486 28.40 -0.97 32.03
N THR A 487 29.19 -0.95 30.96
CA THR A 487 29.79 0.28 30.41
C THR A 487 28.75 1.24 29.84
N ARG A 488 27.68 0.71 29.23
CA ARG A 488 26.63 1.50 28.56
C ARG A 488 25.35 1.65 29.36
N ASN A 489 25.31 1.13 30.58
CA ASN A 489 24.11 1.10 31.42
C ASN A 489 22.90 0.48 30.69
N LEU A 490 23.12 -0.64 29.99
CA LEU A 490 22.06 -1.39 29.32
C LEU A 490 21.50 -2.47 30.24
N THR A 491 20.22 -2.75 30.08
CA THR A 491 19.54 -3.85 30.76
C THR A 491 19.49 -5.09 29.86
N PRO A 492 20.10 -6.22 30.25
CA PRO A 492 19.99 -7.45 29.47
C PRO A 492 18.61 -8.11 29.66
N CYS A 493 17.97 -8.45 28.54
CA CYS A 493 16.72 -9.22 28.53
C CYS A 493 17.00 -10.71 28.27
N TRP A 494 17.92 -11.00 27.34
CA TRP A 494 18.30 -12.37 26.98
C TRP A 494 19.70 -12.43 26.37
N PHE A 495 20.50 -13.38 26.81
CA PHE A 495 21.66 -13.91 26.08
C PHE A 495 21.98 -15.30 26.68
N PRO A 496 22.64 -16.21 25.95
CA PRO A 496 23.00 -17.51 26.51
C PRO A 496 23.89 -17.37 27.74
N SER A 497 23.55 -18.10 28.81
CA SER A 497 24.22 -18.02 30.12
C SER A 497 23.96 -16.72 30.92
N ILE A 498 22.86 -16.02 30.64
CA ILE A 498 22.34 -14.95 31.51
C ILE A 498 21.97 -15.49 32.89
N ARG A 499 22.34 -14.77 33.94
CA ARG A 499 22.08 -15.16 35.34
C ARG A 499 20.82 -14.47 35.88
N PRO A 500 20.10 -15.08 36.82
CA PRO A 500 18.88 -14.49 37.40
C PRO A 500 19.08 -13.11 38.05
N ASP A 501 20.25 -12.83 38.61
CA ASP A 501 20.59 -11.55 39.26
C ASP A 501 20.86 -10.41 38.27
N GLU A 502 21.08 -10.74 36.99
CA GLU A 502 21.29 -9.78 35.89
C GLU A 502 19.97 -9.35 35.23
N LEU A 503 18.90 -10.13 35.43
CA LEU A 503 17.62 -9.88 34.77
C LEU A 503 17.00 -8.56 35.24
N ASN A 504 16.47 -7.81 34.27
CA ASN A 504 15.66 -6.61 34.52
C ASN A 504 16.40 -5.49 35.29
N ARG A 505 17.74 -5.46 35.23
CA ARG A 505 18.60 -4.43 35.86
C ARG A 505 19.54 -3.76 34.85
N PRO A 506 19.84 -2.47 34.99
CA PRO A 506 19.42 -1.57 36.08
C PRO A 506 17.98 -1.05 35.96
N ASP A 507 17.39 -1.07 34.76
CA ASP A 507 16.07 -0.47 34.53
C ASP A 507 14.98 -1.53 34.64
N GLU A 508 14.11 -1.46 35.65
CA GLU A 508 13.02 -2.43 35.82
C GLU A 508 11.85 -2.15 34.85
N LEU A 509 11.42 -3.19 34.13
CA LEU A 509 10.17 -3.23 33.39
C LEU A 509 9.23 -4.31 33.94
N PRO A 510 7.90 -4.16 33.76
CA PRO A 510 6.95 -5.19 34.15
C PRO A 510 7.25 -6.54 33.47
N GLY A 511 7.04 -7.63 34.21
CA GLY A 511 7.13 -9.00 33.72
C GLY A 511 6.50 -9.98 34.71
N PRO A 512 6.31 -11.26 34.35
CA PRO A 512 5.78 -12.27 35.25
C PRO A 512 6.75 -12.60 36.38
N GLU A 513 6.26 -12.58 37.63
CA GLU A 513 7.05 -12.91 38.82
C GLU A 513 7.70 -14.30 38.73
N GLU A 514 7.02 -15.27 38.11
CA GLU A 514 7.49 -16.65 37.94
C GLU A 514 8.87 -16.74 37.25
N THR A 515 9.19 -15.80 36.37
CA THR A 515 10.41 -15.84 35.55
C THR A 515 11.49 -14.87 36.00
N GLY A 516 11.21 -13.98 36.96
CA GLY A 516 12.17 -13.01 37.50
C GLY A 516 12.64 -11.91 36.53
N GLY A 517 12.37 -12.03 35.23
CA GLY A 517 12.70 -11.03 34.20
C GLY A 517 11.48 -10.27 33.65
N ASP A 518 11.73 -9.38 32.69
CA ASP A 518 10.68 -8.64 31.98
C ASP A 518 9.90 -9.51 30.97
N TRP A 519 8.88 -8.91 30.34
CA TRP A 519 8.10 -9.58 29.30
C TRP A 519 8.93 -10.06 28.08
N TYR A 520 10.08 -9.45 27.79
CA TYR A 520 10.95 -9.89 26.69
C TYR A 520 11.66 -11.18 27.06
N HIS A 521 12.25 -11.25 28.26
CA HIS A 521 12.85 -12.46 28.80
C HIS A 521 11.82 -13.61 28.86
N HIS A 522 10.66 -13.34 29.46
CA HIS A 522 9.59 -14.33 29.58
C HIS A 522 9.17 -14.88 28.21
N PHE A 523 9.08 -14.01 27.20
CA PHE A 523 8.69 -14.45 25.86
C PHE A 523 9.74 -15.36 25.21
N VAL A 524 11.04 -15.09 25.40
CA VAL A 524 12.09 -15.98 24.91
C VAL A 524 12.02 -17.36 25.57
N LEU A 525 11.76 -17.44 26.88
CA LEU A 525 11.53 -18.73 27.55
C LEU A 525 10.36 -19.51 26.93
N ARG A 526 9.24 -18.84 26.64
CA ARG A 526 8.10 -19.49 25.97
C ARG A 526 8.41 -19.91 24.53
N LEU A 527 9.27 -19.17 23.82
CA LEU A 527 9.76 -19.57 22.50
C LEU A 527 10.54 -20.90 22.56
N VAL A 528 11.34 -21.09 23.60
CA VAL A 528 12.09 -22.34 23.84
C VAL A 528 11.16 -23.50 24.19
N GLU A 529 10.16 -23.27 25.05
CA GLU A 529 9.26 -24.32 25.53
C GLU A 529 8.30 -24.86 24.45
N ASP A 530 7.54 -23.98 23.78
CA ASP A 530 6.45 -24.36 22.88
C ASP A 530 6.49 -23.64 21.51
N GLY A 531 7.63 -23.02 21.18
CA GLY A 531 7.74 -22.15 20.01
C GLY A 531 6.97 -20.82 20.17
N GLY A 532 6.60 -20.46 21.40
CA GLY A 532 5.85 -19.25 21.75
C GLY A 532 4.37 -19.33 21.36
N ALA A 533 3.85 -20.53 21.05
CA ALA A 533 2.52 -20.71 20.47
C ALA A 533 1.40 -20.31 21.43
N ARG A 534 1.48 -20.73 22.70
CA ARG A 534 0.50 -20.37 23.73
C ARG A 534 0.58 -18.88 24.07
N PHE A 535 1.79 -18.37 24.34
CA PHE A 535 1.99 -16.96 24.63
C PHE A 535 1.47 -16.07 23.50
N THR A 536 1.85 -16.36 22.25
CA THR A 536 1.38 -15.61 21.08
C THR A 536 -0.14 -15.69 20.97
N ARG A 537 -0.77 -16.83 21.24
CA ARG A 537 -2.23 -16.95 21.19
C ARG A 537 -2.93 -16.14 22.28
N ASP A 538 -2.39 -16.06 23.47
CA ASP A 538 -3.11 -15.48 24.62
C ASP A 538 -2.78 -13.99 24.84
N TRP A 539 -1.66 -13.51 24.29
CA TRP A 539 -1.23 -12.10 24.40
C TRP A 539 -2.25 -11.10 23.85
N ILE A 540 -2.23 -9.86 24.34
CA ILE A 540 -3.23 -8.86 23.94
C ILE A 540 -3.04 -8.36 22.49
N PHE A 541 -1.84 -8.50 21.92
CA PHE A 541 -1.50 -8.02 20.57
C PHE A 541 -1.12 -9.16 19.63
N ASP A 542 -1.29 -8.97 18.32
CA ASP A 542 -0.87 -9.96 17.32
C ASP A 542 0.63 -9.91 17.05
N ILE A 543 1.35 -10.80 17.74
CA ILE A 543 2.82 -10.93 17.65
C ILE A 543 3.26 -12.12 16.79
N ARG A 544 2.36 -12.72 16.00
CA ARG A 544 2.71 -13.78 15.05
C ARG A 544 3.77 -13.26 14.06
N PRO A 545 4.88 -13.99 13.79
CA PRO A 545 5.86 -13.59 12.79
C PRO A 545 5.23 -13.28 11.43
N ALA A 546 5.69 -12.21 10.77
CA ALA A 546 5.28 -11.88 9.41
C ALA A 546 5.98 -12.81 8.40
N THR A 547 5.31 -13.14 7.31
CA THR A 547 5.87 -13.97 6.22
C THR A 547 5.69 -13.24 4.89
N ASP A 548 6.37 -13.69 3.83
CA ASP A 548 6.19 -13.06 2.51
C ASP A 548 4.74 -13.16 1.97
N ASP A 549 3.96 -14.18 2.38
CA ASP A 549 2.52 -14.29 2.06
C ASP A 549 1.62 -13.39 2.93
N ARG A 550 2.11 -12.99 4.11
CA ARG A 550 1.45 -12.07 5.07
C ARG A 550 2.46 -11.02 5.57
N PRO A 551 2.87 -10.05 4.72
CA PRO A 551 4.00 -9.16 5.00
C PRO A 551 3.63 -7.96 5.88
N PHE A 552 2.84 -8.16 6.94
CA PHE A 552 2.27 -7.10 7.78
C PHE A 552 2.95 -7.06 9.15
N PHE A 553 4.20 -6.56 9.21
CA PHE A 553 4.94 -6.49 10.48
C PHE A 553 4.25 -5.58 11.51
N LEU A 554 3.71 -4.44 11.10
CA LEU A 554 3.06 -3.48 12.01
C LEU A 554 1.59 -3.78 12.31
N ASP A 555 1.05 -4.90 11.82
CA ASP A 555 -0.30 -5.36 12.22
C ASP A 555 -0.23 -6.09 13.57
N PHE A 556 -0.66 -5.39 14.63
CA PHE A 556 -0.77 -5.95 15.99
C PHE A 556 -2.23 -6.04 16.48
N CYS A 557 -3.20 -5.68 15.64
CA CYS A 557 -4.58 -5.56 16.08
C CYS A 557 -5.21 -6.93 16.38
N ARG A 558 -5.95 -7.02 17.48
CA ARG A 558 -6.80 -8.16 17.82
C ARG A 558 -8.17 -7.67 18.21
N LEU A 559 -9.20 -8.10 17.48
CA LEU A 559 -10.57 -7.65 17.71
C LEU A 559 -11.06 -7.95 19.14
N ARG A 560 -10.68 -9.10 19.72
CA ARG A 560 -11.00 -9.45 21.12
C ARG A 560 -10.37 -8.50 22.14
N SER A 561 -9.24 -7.89 21.81
CA SER A 561 -8.50 -7.01 22.72
C SER A 561 -9.12 -5.62 22.80
N VAL A 562 -10.01 -5.25 21.88
CA VAL A 562 -10.76 -3.99 21.92
C VAL A 562 -11.53 -3.85 23.23
N ALA A 563 -12.19 -4.92 23.68
CA ALA A 563 -12.97 -4.91 24.92
C ALA A 563 -12.07 -4.71 26.15
N VAL A 564 -10.94 -5.41 26.19
CA VAL A 564 -9.94 -5.29 27.28
C VAL A 564 -9.35 -3.88 27.32
N LEU A 565 -8.90 -3.35 26.18
CA LEU A 565 -8.33 -2.00 26.10
C LEU A 565 -9.36 -0.92 26.46
N ARG A 566 -10.63 -1.10 26.07
CA ARG A 566 -11.71 -0.19 26.45
C ARG A 566 -11.99 -0.21 27.95
N ALA A 567 -11.94 -1.38 28.58
CA ALA A 567 -12.08 -1.52 30.02
C ALA A 567 -10.89 -0.91 30.78
N SER A 568 -9.65 -1.11 30.30
CA SER A 568 -8.43 -0.63 30.97
C SER A 568 -8.15 0.86 30.76
N PHE A 569 -8.43 1.42 29.58
CA PHE A 569 -8.05 2.80 29.22
C PHE A 569 -9.23 3.77 29.09
N GLY A 570 -10.46 3.32 29.34
CA GLY A 570 -11.66 4.17 29.31
C GLY A 570 -11.77 4.95 27.98
N PRO A 571 -12.06 6.26 28.00
CA PRO A 571 -12.18 7.09 26.78
C PRO A 571 -10.92 7.15 25.90
N MET A 572 -9.74 6.86 26.47
CA MET A 572 -8.45 6.95 25.77
C MET A 572 -8.09 5.68 25.00
N TRP A 573 -8.93 4.64 25.02
CA TRP A 573 -8.65 3.34 24.39
C TRP A 573 -8.27 3.41 22.91
N MET A 574 -8.88 4.34 22.16
CA MET A 574 -8.57 4.54 20.73
C MET A 574 -7.14 5.00 20.48
N THR A 575 -6.50 5.62 21.47
CA THR A 575 -5.08 6.04 21.37
C THR A 575 -4.08 4.91 21.65
N ARG A 576 -4.57 3.77 22.18
CA ARG A 576 -3.76 2.62 22.59
C ARG A 576 -3.96 1.39 21.70
N ILE A 577 -4.95 1.40 20.82
CA ILE A 577 -5.23 0.31 19.89
C ILE A 577 -4.59 0.55 18.53
N GLU A 578 -4.18 -0.53 17.87
CA GLU A 578 -3.87 -0.50 16.44
C GLU A 578 -5.17 -0.42 15.63
N LEU A 579 -5.46 0.77 15.09
CA LEU A 579 -6.70 1.06 14.37
C LEU A 579 -6.72 0.50 12.94
N ALA A 580 -5.57 0.10 12.38
CA ALA A 580 -5.46 -0.32 10.98
C ALA A 580 -6.50 -1.38 10.58
N LEU A 581 -6.50 -2.53 11.26
CA LEU A 581 -7.44 -3.63 10.97
C LEU A 581 -8.90 -3.20 11.19
N LEU A 582 -9.18 -2.49 12.29
CA LEU A 582 -10.52 -2.02 12.61
C LEU A 582 -11.04 -1.06 11.53
N PHE A 583 -10.19 -0.15 11.06
CA PHE A 583 -10.51 0.77 9.97
C PHE A 583 -10.83 0.02 8.68
N VAL A 584 -10.02 -0.98 8.29
CA VAL A 584 -10.32 -1.82 7.11
C VAL A 584 -11.67 -2.51 7.29
N VAL A 585 -11.95 -3.10 8.47
CA VAL A 585 -13.22 -3.80 8.74
C VAL A 585 -14.42 -2.84 8.63
N VAL A 586 -14.35 -1.66 9.25
CA VAL A 586 -15.42 -0.67 9.20
C VAL A 586 -15.61 -0.13 7.78
N ALA A 587 -14.52 0.19 7.08
CA ALA A 587 -14.57 0.61 5.68
C ALA A 587 -15.19 -0.47 4.79
N THR A 588 -14.82 -1.75 4.99
CA THR A 588 -15.41 -2.90 4.30
C THR A 588 -16.92 -2.94 4.52
N ALA A 589 -17.36 -2.84 5.79
CA ALA A 589 -18.78 -2.89 6.14
C ALA A 589 -19.56 -1.75 5.47
N ILE A 590 -19.06 -0.53 5.53
CA ILE A 590 -19.69 0.64 4.90
C ILE A 590 -19.80 0.44 3.38
N VAL A 591 -18.71 0.05 2.73
CA VAL A 591 -18.68 -0.20 1.28
C VAL A 591 -19.65 -1.30 0.87
N VAL A 592 -19.68 -2.41 1.60
CA VAL A 592 -20.58 -3.53 1.31
C VAL A 592 -22.04 -3.13 1.49
N VAL A 593 -22.38 -2.43 2.59
CA VAL A 593 -23.74 -1.96 2.85
C VAL A 593 -24.19 -0.94 1.80
N LEU A 594 -23.36 0.06 1.51
CA LEU A 594 -23.68 1.08 0.52
C LEU A 594 -23.76 0.50 -0.89
N GLY A 595 -22.82 -0.37 -1.26
CA GLY A 595 -22.82 -1.07 -2.54
C GLY A 595 -24.06 -1.95 -2.71
N ALA A 596 -24.43 -2.71 -1.67
CA ALA A 596 -25.66 -3.50 -1.68
C ALA A 596 -26.91 -2.61 -1.83
N ALA A 597 -27.01 -1.53 -1.04
CA ALA A 597 -28.14 -0.59 -1.12
C ALA A 597 -28.30 0.01 -2.52
N LEU A 598 -27.20 0.49 -3.12
CA LEU A 598 -27.22 1.08 -4.46
C LEU A 598 -27.46 0.04 -5.57
N THR A 599 -27.00 -1.20 -5.41
CA THR A 599 -27.29 -2.30 -6.34
C THR A 599 -28.76 -2.70 -6.33
N LEU A 600 -29.38 -2.72 -5.14
CA LEU A 600 -30.77 -3.11 -4.93
C LEU A 600 -31.76 -1.99 -5.30
N LEU A 601 -31.31 -0.73 -5.37
CA LEU A 601 -32.17 0.42 -5.67
C LEU A 601 -32.79 0.36 -7.09
N PRO A 602 -32.04 0.14 -8.19
CA PRO A 602 -32.65 -0.06 -9.51
C PRO A 602 -33.57 -1.27 -9.56
N TRP A 603 -33.28 -2.33 -8.80
CA TRP A 603 -34.14 -3.50 -8.73
C TRP A 603 -35.51 -3.17 -8.11
N ALA A 604 -35.55 -2.33 -7.08
CA ALA A 604 -36.80 -1.92 -6.43
C ALA A 604 -37.67 -1.01 -7.32
N ILE A 605 -37.04 -0.17 -8.16
CA ILE A 605 -37.71 0.93 -8.87
C ILE A 605 -37.93 0.65 -10.37
N VAL A 606 -37.02 -0.08 -11.02
CA VAL A 606 -37.04 -0.27 -12.48
C VAL A 606 -37.75 -1.58 -12.82
N GLY A 607 -39.04 -1.48 -13.16
CA GLY A 607 -39.91 -2.61 -13.52
C GLY A 607 -39.30 -3.64 -14.49
N PRO A 608 -38.64 -3.23 -15.59
CA PRO A 608 -37.96 -4.13 -16.53
C PRO A 608 -36.81 -4.96 -15.92
N VAL A 609 -36.14 -4.46 -14.88
CA VAL A 609 -35.08 -5.18 -14.17
C VAL A 609 -35.70 -6.17 -13.18
N ARG A 610 -36.71 -5.72 -12.42
CA ARG A 610 -37.37 -6.50 -11.35
C ARG A 610 -37.99 -7.81 -11.83
N HIS A 611 -38.62 -7.81 -12.99
CA HIS A 611 -39.40 -8.95 -13.50
C HIS A 611 -38.59 -9.87 -14.42
N HIS A 612 -37.28 -9.67 -14.55
CA HIS A 612 -36.47 -10.47 -15.46
C HIS A 612 -36.16 -11.85 -14.86
N PRO A 613 -36.48 -12.97 -15.53
CA PRO A 613 -36.33 -14.32 -14.98
C PRO A 613 -34.88 -14.71 -14.68
N ARG A 614 -33.92 -14.01 -15.31
CA ARG A 614 -32.47 -14.27 -15.16
C ARG A 614 -31.75 -13.30 -14.22
N LEU A 615 -32.49 -12.52 -13.42
CA LEU A 615 -31.90 -11.51 -12.55
C LEU A 615 -30.92 -12.11 -11.53
N LEU A 616 -31.32 -13.16 -10.80
CA LEU A 616 -30.48 -13.76 -9.76
C LEU A 616 -29.21 -14.43 -10.33
N PRO A 617 -29.29 -15.29 -11.37
CA PRO A 617 -28.09 -15.83 -12.02
C PRO A 617 -27.17 -14.75 -12.58
N ALA A 618 -27.72 -13.68 -13.19
CA ALA A 618 -26.92 -12.57 -13.69
C ALA A 618 -26.26 -11.80 -12.53
N GLY A 619 -26.99 -11.49 -11.46
CA GLY A 619 -26.47 -10.82 -10.28
C GLY A 619 -25.30 -11.59 -9.66
N LEU A 620 -25.49 -12.88 -9.36
CA LEU A 620 -24.45 -13.75 -8.82
C LEU A 620 -23.24 -13.86 -9.76
N TYR A 621 -23.48 -13.97 -11.06
CA TYR A 621 -22.42 -14.01 -12.07
C TYR A 621 -21.58 -12.73 -12.07
N PHE A 622 -22.20 -11.56 -12.17
CA PHE A 622 -21.49 -10.27 -12.25
C PHE A 622 -20.79 -9.91 -10.93
N THR A 623 -21.37 -10.31 -9.79
CA THR A 623 -20.72 -10.23 -8.49
C THR A 623 -19.50 -11.14 -8.41
N ALA A 624 -19.61 -12.40 -8.84
CA ALA A 624 -18.52 -13.35 -8.78
C ALA A 624 -17.33 -12.95 -9.67
N ILE A 625 -17.56 -12.52 -10.91
CA ILE A 625 -16.47 -12.07 -11.78
C ILE A 625 -15.84 -10.75 -11.31
N GLY A 626 -16.62 -9.84 -10.68
CA GLY A 626 -16.11 -8.59 -10.13
C GLY A 626 -15.24 -8.81 -8.89
N LEU A 627 -15.75 -9.61 -7.94
CA LEU A 627 -14.97 -10.03 -6.77
C LEU A 627 -13.72 -10.81 -7.18
N GLY A 628 -13.86 -11.79 -8.08
CA GLY A 628 -12.77 -12.66 -8.51
C GLY A 628 -11.66 -11.89 -9.22
N TYR A 629 -12.02 -10.94 -10.11
CA TYR A 629 -11.05 -10.13 -10.83
C TYR A 629 -10.21 -9.29 -9.86
N MET A 630 -10.87 -8.52 -9.00
CA MET A 630 -10.19 -7.60 -8.10
C MET A 630 -9.44 -8.32 -6.96
N LEU A 631 -9.96 -9.45 -6.44
CA LEU A 631 -9.23 -10.26 -5.45
C LEU A 631 -7.93 -10.81 -6.02
N LEU A 632 -7.97 -11.31 -7.26
CA LEU A 632 -6.75 -11.79 -7.91
C LEU A 632 -5.79 -10.65 -8.21
N GLU A 633 -6.28 -9.55 -8.80
CA GLU A 633 -5.45 -8.39 -9.12
C GLU A 633 -4.72 -7.85 -7.88
N MET A 634 -5.43 -7.71 -6.75
CA MET A 634 -4.84 -7.24 -5.49
C MET A 634 -3.84 -8.24 -4.90
N SER A 635 -4.10 -9.55 -5.00
CA SER A 635 -3.17 -10.59 -4.54
C SER A 635 -1.89 -10.60 -5.38
N VAL A 636 -2.04 -10.50 -6.69
CA VAL A 636 -0.91 -10.39 -7.62
C VAL A 636 -0.17 -9.08 -7.39
N LEU A 637 -0.85 -7.96 -7.15
CA LEU A 637 -0.23 -6.66 -6.86
C LEU A 637 0.69 -6.71 -5.64
N SER A 638 0.26 -7.34 -4.56
CA SER A 638 1.13 -7.54 -3.38
C SER A 638 2.37 -8.36 -3.74
N HIS A 639 2.18 -9.48 -4.44
CA HIS A 639 3.30 -10.31 -4.91
C HIS A 639 4.22 -9.56 -5.89
N MET A 640 3.67 -8.70 -6.73
CA MET A 640 4.44 -7.85 -7.65
C MET A 640 5.24 -6.79 -6.91
N THR A 641 4.69 -6.25 -5.82
CA THR A 641 5.38 -5.29 -4.95
C THR A 641 6.65 -5.90 -4.37
N PHE A 642 6.58 -7.16 -3.93
CA PHE A 642 7.77 -7.95 -3.57
C PHE A 642 8.73 -8.14 -4.76
N MET A 643 8.22 -8.61 -5.91
CA MET A 643 9.04 -9.00 -7.05
C MET A 643 9.74 -7.86 -7.78
N VAL A 644 9.13 -6.68 -7.86
CA VAL A 644 9.68 -5.48 -8.53
C VAL A 644 10.42 -4.58 -7.53
N ALA A 645 10.08 -4.69 -6.24
CA ALA A 645 10.67 -3.92 -5.14
C ALA A 645 10.48 -2.39 -5.28
N ASP A 646 9.33 -2.01 -5.85
CA ASP A 646 8.89 -0.63 -6.00
C ASP A 646 7.34 -0.64 -6.04
N PRO A 647 6.65 -0.23 -4.96
CA PRO A 647 5.20 -0.33 -4.88
C PRO A 647 4.48 0.43 -6.00
N VAL A 648 4.99 1.59 -6.40
CA VAL A 648 4.34 2.45 -7.39
C VAL A 648 4.52 1.87 -8.80
N ARG A 649 5.73 1.42 -9.14
CA ARG A 649 5.95 0.71 -10.41
C ARG A 649 5.20 -0.61 -10.46
N SER A 650 5.11 -1.32 -9.34
CA SER A 650 4.36 -2.58 -9.23
C SER A 650 2.88 -2.37 -9.48
N ALA A 651 2.28 -1.36 -8.85
CA ALA A 651 0.90 -0.97 -9.10
C ALA A 651 0.67 -0.59 -10.57
N ALA A 652 1.49 0.32 -11.10
CA ALA A 652 1.38 0.77 -12.48
C ALA A 652 1.49 -0.40 -13.48
N LEU A 653 2.50 -1.27 -13.33
CA LEU A 653 2.73 -2.42 -14.20
C LEU A 653 1.60 -3.45 -14.08
N THR A 654 1.22 -3.82 -12.86
CA THR A 654 0.19 -4.85 -12.62
C THR A 654 -1.14 -4.43 -13.21
N ILE A 655 -1.62 -3.24 -12.84
CA ILE A 655 -2.90 -2.69 -13.32
C ILE A 655 -2.88 -2.56 -14.84
N THR A 656 -1.83 -1.96 -15.40
CA THR A 656 -1.70 -1.80 -16.87
C THR A 656 -1.76 -3.14 -17.58
N LEU A 657 -1.02 -4.13 -17.07
CA LEU A 657 -0.92 -5.42 -17.73
C LEU A 657 -2.24 -6.19 -17.67
N PHE A 658 -2.92 -6.20 -16.52
CA PHE A 658 -4.25 -6.78 -16.39
C PHE A 658 -5.24 -6.09 -17.32
N LEU A 659 -5.24 -4.76 -17.38
CA LEU A 659 -6.15 -3.97 -18.21
C LEU A 659 -5.87 -4.14 -19.71
N VAL A 660 -4.61 -4.07 -20.16
CA VAL A 660 -4.25 -4.28 -21.58
C VAL A 660 -4.62 -5.69 -22.02
N SER A 661 -4.26 -6.69 -21.22
CA SER A 661 -4.53 -8.09 -21.51
C SER A 661 -6.04 -8.36 -21.54
N SER A 662 -6.78 -7.85 -20.56
CA SER A 662 -8.25 -7.93 -20.53
C SER A 662 -8.89 -7.19 -21.71
N GLY A 663 -8.32 -6.06 -22.13
CA GLY A 663 -8.74 -5.34 -23.34
C GLY A 663 -8.62 -6.20 -24.59
N ILE A 664 -7.49 -6.91 -24.75
CA ILE A 664 -7.28 -7.89 -25.83
C ILE A 664 -8.31 -9.03 -25.74
N GLY A 665 -8.57 -9.56 -24.55
CA GLY A 665 -9.63 -10.55 -24.31
C GLY A 665 -11.01 -10.08 -24.79
N SER A 666 -11.36 -8.84 -24.50
CA SER A 666 -12.61 -8.22 -24.95
C SER A 666 -12.68 -8.06 -26.48
N LEU A 667 -11.56 -7.74 -27.13
CA LEU A 667 -11.48 -7.69 -28.60
C LEU A 667 -11.65 -9.07 -29.24
N LEU A 668 -11.14 -10.14 -28.61
CA LEU A 668 -11.37 -11.51 -29.06
C LEU A 668 -12.85 -11.88 -29.00
N VAL A 669 -13.56 -11.46 -27.95
CA VAL A 669 -15.03 -11.60 -27.88
C VAL A 669 -15.71 -10.79 -28.98
N GLN A 670 -15.24 -9.58 -29.29
CA GLN A 670 -15.79 -8.80 -30.40
C GLN A 670 -15.68 -9.56 -31.73
N ARG A 671 -14.54 -10.24 -31.98
CA ARG A 671 -14.25 -10.95 -33.24
C ARG A 671 -14.88 -12.35 -33.33
N PHE A 672 -14.93 -13.10 -32.24
CA PHE A 672 -15.35 -14.51 -32.21
C PHE A 672 -16.62 -14.73 -31.36
N GLY A 673 -17.44 -13.69 -31.22
CA GLY A 673 -18.53 -13.56 -30.27
C GLY A 673 -19.34 -14.81 -29.99
N ASP A 674 -19.97 -15.38 -31.01
CA ASP A 674 -20.94 -16.46 -30.80
C ASP A 674 -20.29 -17.74 -30.25
N ARG A 675 -19.09 -18.08 -30.72
CA ARG A 675 -18.36 -19.28 -30.27
C ARG A 675 -17.91 -19.15 -28.82
N LEU A 676 -17.31 -18.01 -28.46
CA LEU A 676 -16.83 -17.77 -27.09
C LEU A 676 -17.98 -17.61 -26.10
N THR A 677 -19.07 -16.97 -26.54
CA THR A 677 -20.27 -16.79 -25.72
C THR A 677 -20.97 -18.13 -25.46
N ALA A 678 -21.00 -19.04 -26.44
CA ALA A 678 -21.50 -20.42 -26.26
C ALA A 678 -20.64 -21.23 -25.28
N ARG A 679 -19.32 -21.04 -25.28
CA ARG A 679 -18.37 -21.76 -24.40
C ARG A 679 -18.03 -21.01 -23.11
N LEU A 680 -18.86 -20.05 -22.69
CA LEU A 680 -18.58 -19.19 -21.54
C LEU A 680 -18.25 -19.95 -20.24
N PRO A 681 -18.95 -21.05 -19.87
CA PRO A 681 -18.57 -21.85 -18.69
C PRO A 681 -17.16 -22.43 -18.78
N PHE A 682 -16.75 -22.90 -19.97
CA PHE A 682 -15.40 -23.41 -20.21
C PHE A 682 -14.35 -22.31 -20.13
N VAL A 683 -14.65 -21.11 -20.67
CA VAL A 683 -13.76 -19.94 -20.53
C VAL A 683 -13.55 -19.61 -19.05
N LEU A 684 -14.59 -19.64 -18.23
CA LEU A 684 -14.49 -19.36 -16.79
C LEU A 684 -13.72 -20.44 -16.02
N ALA A 685 -13.90 -21.72 -16.38
CA ALA A 685 -13.09 -22.80 -15.83
C ALA A 685 -11.61 -22.65 -16.22
N ALA A 686 -11.34 -22.23 -17.47
CA ALA A 686 -9.99 -21.91 -17.92
C ALA A 686 -9.38 -20.71 -17.18
N VAL A 687 -10.18 -19.67 -16.88
CA VAL A 687 -9.75 -18.55 -16.01
C VAL A 687 -9.36 -19.10 -14.63
N ALA A 688 -10.21 -19.89 -13.98
CA ALA A 688 -9.94 -20.46 -12.66
C ALA A 688 -8.64 -21.29 -12.64
N ALA A 689 -8.44 -22.16 -13.64
CA ALA A 689 -7.22 -22.96 -13.78
C ALA A 689 -5.98 -22.08 -14.05
N ALA A 690 -6.09 -21.09 -14.93
CA ALA A 690 -4.99 -20.18 -15.25
C ALA A 690 -4.62 -19.29 -14.05
N THR A 691 -5.60 -18.85 -13.25
CA THR A 691 -5.40 -18.14 -11.99
C THR A 691 -4.66 -19.00 -10.97
N ALA A 692 -5.07 -20.26 -10.78
CA ALA A 692 -4.39 -21.19 -9.87
C ALA A 692 -2.95 -21.45 -10.33
N ALA A 693 -2.73 -21.67 -11.62
CA ALA A 693 -1.41 -21.86 -12.20
C ALA A 693 -0.53 -20.62 -12.04
N LEU A 694 -1.06 -19.42 -12.32
CA LEU A 694 -0.38 -18.15 -12.10
C LEU A 694 0.09 -18.03 -10.66
N TRP A 695 -0.80 -18.20 -9.69
CA TRP A 695 -0.47 -18.07 -8.28
C TRP A 695 0.63 -19.06 -7.86
N TRP A 696 0.46 -20.34 -8.22
CA TRP A 696 1.42 -21.39 -7.88
C TRP A 696 2.81 -21.14 -8.49
N VAL A 697 2.88 -20.81 -9.79
CA VAL A 697 4.14 -20.50 -10.47
C VAL A 697 4.78 -19.24 -9.90
N SER A 698 3.98 -18.20 -9.61
CA SER A 698 4.49 -16.95 -9.03
C SER A 698 5.09 -17.16 -7.65
N VAL A 699 4.46 -17.93 -6.78
CA VAL A 699 4.98 -18.21 -5.43
C VAL A 699 6.20 -19.13 -5.49
N ALA A 700 6.14 -20.23 -6.23
CA ALA A 700 7.24 -21.19 -6.33
C ALA A 700 8.47 -20.60 -7.05
N GLY A 701 8.26 -19.74 -8.04
CA GLY A 701 9.32 -19.11 -8.83
C GLY A 701 9.95 -17.88 -8.18
N ALA A 702 9.31 -17.26 -7.18
CA ALA A 702 9.76 -15.99 -6.59
C ALA A 702 11.21 -16.02 -6.06
N PRO A 703 11.64 -17.05 -5.30
CA PRO A 703 13.00 -17.10 -4.74
C PRO A 703 14.11 -17.20 -5.81
N ILE A 704 13.77 -17.72 -6.99
CA ILE A 704 14.71 -17.83 -8.11
C ILE A 704 14.70 -16.53 -8.90
N ALA A 705 13.50 -16.04 -9.24
CA ALA A 705 13.32 -14.87 -10.09
C ALA A 705 13.80 -13.58 -9.44
N ILE A 706 13.78 -13.46 -8.10
CA ILE A 706 14.27 -12.25 -7.39
C ILE A 706 15.74 -11.92 -7.70
N ARG A 707 16.56 -12.94 -8.03
CA ARG A 707 17.97 -12.79 -8.40
C ARG A 707 18.17 -12.27 -9.82
N TRP A 708 17.14 -12.35 -10.68
CA TRP A 708 17.23 -11.90 -12.06
C TRP A 708 17.30 -10.38 -12.17
N PRO A 709 17.88 -9.84 -13.27
CA PRO A 709 17.78 -8.42 -13.58
C PRO A 709 16.33 -7.94 -13.63
N THR A 710 16.08 -6.67 -13.32
CA THR A 710 14.73 -6.09 -13.27
C THR A 710 13.95 -6.29 -14.56
N ALA A 711 14.58 -6.12 -15.73
CA ALA A 711 13.93 -6.33 -17.02
C ALA A 711 13.43 -7.78 -17.20
N ALA A 712 14.24 -8.77 -16.82
CA ALA A 712 13.87 -10.18 -16.91
C ALA A 712 12.71 -10.54 -15.96
N ARG A 713 12.70 -9.98 -14.74
CA ARG A 713 11.59 -10.15 -13.79
C ARG A 713 10.28 -9.57 -14.34
N VAL A 714 10.33 -8.32 -14.82
CA VAL A 714 9.16 -7.66 -15.42
C VAL A 714 8.65 -8.43 -16.64
N ALA A 715 9.53 -8.95 -17.49
CA ALA A 715 9.15 -9.77 -18.63
C ALA A 715 8.51 -11.11 -18.21
N ALA A 716 9.08 -11.81 -17.22
CA ALA A 716 8.53 -13.05 -16.69
C ALA A 716 7.12 -12.84 -16.10
N ILE A 717 6.95 -11.77 -15.33
CA ILE A 717 5.66 -11.34 -14.80
C ILE A 717 4.68 -11.04 -15.94
N ALA A 718 5.14 -10.32 -16.96
CA ALA A 718 4.33 -9.97 -18.11
C ALA A 718 3.76 -11.21 -18.80
N LEU A 719 4.62 -12.21 -19.01
CA LEU A 719 4.28 -13.49 -19.61
C LEU A 719 3.33 -14.33 -18.75
N LEU A 720 3.40 -14.21 -17.42
CA LEU A 720 2.53 -14.93 -16.50
C LEU A 720 1.12 -14.31 -16.41
N ILE A 721 1.03 -12.99 -16.29
CA ILE A 721 -0.26 -12.29 -16.12
C ILE A 721 -1.01 -12.16 -17.46
N ALA A 722 -0.32 -11.96 -18.58
CA ALA A 722 -0.99 -11.66 -19.85
C ALA A 722 -2.01 -12.74 -20.31
N PRO A 723 -1.70 -14.05 -20.27
CA PRO A 723 -2.67 -15.09 -20.63
C PRO A 723 -3.90 -15.08 -19.71
N VAL A 724 -3.68 -14.91 -18.41
CA VAL A 724 -4.75 -14.86 -17.39
C VAL A 724 -5.62 -13.63 -17.62
N GLY A 725 -5.01 -12.46 -17.81
CA GLY A 725 -5.72 -11.21 -18.11
C GLY A 725 -6.54 -11.31 -19.40
N VAL A 726 -5.99 -11.90 -20.48
CA VAL A 726 -6.73 -12.14 -21.72
C VAL A 726 -7.97 -12.99 -21.48
N LEU A 727 -7.86 -14.08 -20.71
CA LEU A 727 -9.01 -14.92 -20.36
C LEU A 727 -10.01 -14.16 -19.47
N MET A 728 -9.55 -13.38 -18.50
CA MET A 728 -10.39 -12.58 -17.60
C MET A 728 -11.13 -11.42 -18.29
N GLY A 729 -10.64 -10.95 -19.43
CA GLY A 729 -11.29 -9.92 -20.24
C GLY A 729 -12.49 -10.39 -21.06
N MET A 730 -12.68 -11.71 -21.21
CA MET A 730 -13.75 -12.28 -22.04
C MET A 730 -15.13 -12.36 -21.37
N PRO A 731 -15.27 -12.75 -20.07
CA PRO A 731 -16.57 -13.08 -19.49
C PRO A 731 -17.56 -11.90 -19.44
N MET A 732 -17.09 -10.69 -19.18
CA MET A 732 -17.95 -9.51 -19.07
C MET A 732 -18.62 -9.15 -20.41
N PRO A 733 -17.89 -8.87 -21.51
CA PRO A 733 -18.52 -8.55 -22.79
C PRO A 733 -19.33 -9.72 -23.37
N ALA A 734 -18.93 -10.98 -23.11
CA ALA A 734 -19.68 -12.16 -23.57
C ALA A 734 -21.04 -12.28 -22.88
N ALA A 735 -21.13 -12.04 -21.58
CA ALA A 735 -22.38 -12.08 -20.83
C ALA A 735 -23.30 -10.89 -21.17
N LEU A 736 -22.75 -9.67 -21.28
CA LEU A 736 -23.53 -8.47 -21.57
C LEU A 736 -24.23 -8.51 -22.94
N ARG A 737 -23.64 -9.18 -23.94
CA ARG A 737 -24.25 -9.39 -25.27
C ARG A 737 -25.58 -10.16 -25.24
N ARG A 738 -25.84 -10.92 -24.18
CA ARG A 738 -27.07 -11.72 -24.01
C ARG A 738 -28.15 -11.00 -23.20
N LEU A 739 -27.87 -9.79 -22.70
CA LEU A 739 -28.78 -9.07 -21.82
C LEU A 739 -29.45 -7.89 -22.54
N PRO A 740 -30.72 -7.59 -22.23
CA PRO A 740 -31.38 -6.40 -22.75
C PRO A 740 -30.78 -5.13 -22.12
N GLN A 741 -30.92 -3.98 -22.81
CA GLN A 741 -30.28 -2.72 -22.43
C GLN A 741 -30.43 -2.31 -20.94
N PRO A 742 -31.61 -2.42 -20.28
CA PRO A 742 -31.74 -2.06 -18.87
C PRO A 742 -30.89 -2.95 -17.94
N LEU A 743 -30.73 -4.23 -18.28
CA LEU A 743 -29.91 -5.16 -17.51
C LEU A 743 -28.42 -4.98 -17.76
N ILE A 744 -28.00 -4.35 -18.87
CA ILE A 744 -26.59 -4.01 -19.11
C ILE A 744 -26.13 -2.99 -18.06
N ALA A 745 -26.86 -1.89 -17.87
CA ALA A 745 -26.53 -0.86 -16.89
C ALA A 745 -26.57 -1.40 -15.44
N TRP A 746 -27.58 -2.21 -15.12
CA TRP A 746 -27.67 -2.86 -13.81
C TRP A 746 -26.52 -3.85 -13.57
N SER A 747 -26.19 -4.70 -14.54
CA SER A 747 -25.08 -5.67 -14.42
C SER A 747 -23.73 -4.97 -14.28
N TRP A 748 -23.53 -3.85 -14.99
CA TRP A 748 -22.38 -2.97 -14.80
C TRP A 748 -22.30 -2.44 -13.36
N SER A 749 -23.42 -2.03 -12.79
CA SER A 749 -23.48 -1.58 -11.40
C SER A 749 -23.14 -2.69 -10.40
N VAL A 750 -23.74 -3.88 -10.56
CA VAL A 750 -23.48 -5.06 -9.71
C VAL A 750 -21.99 -5.41 -9.73
N ASN A 751 -21.40 -5.48 -10.92
CA ASN A 751 -19.98 -5.75 -11.09
C ASN A 751 -19.12 -4.66 -10.44
N GLY A 752 -19.44 -3.39 -10.69
CA GLY A 752 -18.75 -2.25 -10.08
C GLY A 752 -18.73 -2.34 -8.55
N PHE A 753 -19.89 -2.52 -7.91
CA PHE A 753 -19.99 -2.63 -6.45
C PHE A 753 -19.29 -3.86 -5.88
N ALA A 754 -19.37 -5.00 -6.57
CA ALA A 754 -18.61 -6.20 -6.22
C ALA A 754 -17.10 -5.94 -6.25
N SER A 755 -16.61 -5.26 -7.28
CA SER A 755 -15.22 -4.81 -7.38
C SER A 755 -14.85 -3.87 -6.24
N VAL A 756 -15.73 -2.92 -5.83
CA VAL A 756 -15.46 -2.06 -4.66
C VAL A 756 -15.24 -2.89 -3.40
N ALA A 757 -16.13 -3.85 -3.13
CA ALA A 757 -16.05 -4.69 -1.93
C ALA A 757 -14.82 -5.60 -1.93
N ALA A 758 -14.40 -6.05 -3.11
CA ALA A 758 -13.26 -6.95 -3.28
C ALA A 758 -11.95 -6.36 -2.75
N VAL A 759 -11.71 -5.07 -2.97
CA VAL A 759 -10.45 -4.38 -2.63
C VAL A 759 -10.18 -4.41 -1.11
N PRO A 760 -11.11 -3.99 -0.22
CA PRO A 760 -10.92 -4.13 1.22
C PRO A 760 -10.97 -5.58 1.70
N ILE A 761 -11.79 -6.44 1.07
CA ILE A 761 -11.83 -7.88 1.40
C ILE A 761 -10.48 -8.53 1.10
N ALA A 762 -9.82 -8.18 -0.01
CA ALA A 762 -8.48 -8.67 -0.37
C ALA A 762 -7.47 -8.27 0.71
N LYS A 763 -7.49 -7.00 1.13
CA LYS A 763 -6.60 -6.52 2.18
C LYS A 763 -6.86 -7.19 3.52
N LEU A 764 -8.13 -7.33 3.92
CA LEU A 764 -8.53 -8.01 5.15
C LEU A 764 -8.09 -9.47 5.15
N THR A 765 -8.30 -10.18 4.02
CA THR A 765 -7.88 -11.57 3.83
C THR A 765 -6.36 -11.69 3.88
N GLY A 766 -5.63 -10.82 3.18
CA GLY A 766 -4.17 -10.76 3.22
C GLY A 766 -3.63 -10.50 4.63
N MET A 767 -4.21 -9.55 5.36
CA MET A 767 -3.81 -9.22 6.73
C MET A 767 -4.14 -10.33 7.75
N THR A 768 -5.16 -11.16 7.52
CA THR A 768 -5.62 -12.16 8.51
C THR A 768 -5.09 -13.57 8.23
N TRP A 769 -5.13 -13.99 6.97
CA TRP A 769 -4.81 -15.34 6.51
C TRP A 769 -3.74 -15.42 5.42
N GLY A 770 -3.36 -14.29 4.81
CA GLY A 770 -2.36 -14.21 3.73
C GLY A 770 -2.98 -14.14 2.33
N TYR A 771 -2.19 -13.68 1.35
CA TYR A 771 -2.68 -13.45 -0.02
C TYR A 771 -2.94 -14.72 -0.81
N THR A 772 -2.35 -15.86 -0.42
CA THR A 772 -2.67 -17.17 -0.98
C THR A 772 -4.15 -17.53 -0.79
N VAL A 773 -4.74 -17.17 0.34
CA VAL A 773 -6.16 -17.40 0.61
C VAL A 773 -7.03 -16.49 -0.26
N ALA A 774 -6.63 -15.23 -0.47
CA ALA A 774 -7.34 -14.30 -1.35
C ALA A 774 -7.31 -14.77 -2.83
N ALA A 775 -6.16 -15.24 -3.31
CA ALA A 775 -6.02 -15.82 -4.65
C ALA A 775 -6.87 -17.09 -4.82
N THR A 776 -6.91 -17.94 -3.80
CA THR A 776 -7.75 -19.15 -3.80
C THR A 776 -9.25 -18.80 -3.83
N ALA A 777 -9.67 -17.77 -3.08
CA ALA A 777 -11.04 -17.28 -3.12
C ALA A 777 -11.43 -16.80 -4.54
N ALA A 778 -10.52 -16.14 -5.26
CA ALA A 778 -10.76 -15.76 -6.65
C ALA A 778 -10.99 -16.97 -7.57
N VAL A 779 -10.24 -18.06 -7.40
CA VAL A 779 -10.46 -19.31 -8.14
C VAL A 779 -11.86 -19.86 -7.88
N VAL A 780 -12.28 -19.94 -6.61
CA VAL A 780 -13.62 -20.43 -6.23
C VAL A 780 -14.72 -19.55 -6.83
N LEU A 781 -14.54 -18.23 -6.84
CA LEU A 781 -15.50 -17.30 -7.43
C LEU A 781 -15.65 -17.50 -8.94
N TYR A 782 -14.56 -17.73 -9.68
CA TYR A 782 -14.64 -18.01 -11.12
C TYR A 782 -15.32 -19.36 -11.42
N LEU A 783 -15.11 -20.38 -10.59
CA LEU A 783 -15.85 -21.64 -10.70
C LEU A 783 -17.35 -21.44 -10.41
N GLY A 784 -17.69 -20.64 -9.40
CA GLY A 784 -19.08 -20.26 -9.12
C GLY A 784 -19.73 -19.48 -10.27
N ALA A 785 -18.98 -18.58 -10.91
CA ALA A 785 -19.43 -17.86 -12.10
C ALA A 785 -19.70 -18.81 -13.28
N ALA A 786 -18.88 -19.86 -13.46
CA ALA A 786 -19.09 -20.87 -14.50
C ALA A 786 -20.44 -21.60 -14.31
N LEU A 787 -20.78 -21.98 -13.08
CA LEU A 787 -22.07 -22.61 -12.75
C LEU A 787 -23.25 -21.67 -13.02
N CYS A 788 -23.11 -20.38 -12.68
CA CYS A 788 -24.14 -19.38 -12.98
C CYS A 788 -24.30 -19.15 -14.49
N ALA A 789 -23.21 -19.19 -15.25
CA ALA A 789 -23.23 -19.04 -16.70
C ALA A 789 -24.00 -20.16 -17.41
N VAL A 790 -23.90 -21.40 -16.94
CA VAL A 790 -24.70 -22.54 -17.46
C VAL A 790 -26.20 -22.28 -17.27
N ARG A 791 -26.61 -21.85 -16.07
CA ARG A 791 -28.01 -21.50 -15.78
C ARG A 791 -28.52 -20.31 -16.61
N MET A 792 -27.63 -19.41 -17.04
CA MET A 792 -27.96 -18.32 -17.96
C MET A 792 -28.12 -18.81 -19.41
N GLN A 793 -27.57 -19.98 -19.77
CA GLN A 793 -27.62 -20.58 -21.11
C GLN A 793 -28.82 -21.52 -21.29
N ASP A 794 -29.14 -22.36 -20.31
CA ASP A 794 -30.13 -23.45 -20.44
C ASP A 794 -31.58 -22.98 -20.68
N ALA A 795 -31.87 -21.69 -20.46
CA ALA A 795 -33.21 -21.11 -20.66
C ALA A 795 -33.40 -20.44 -22.04
N VAL A 796 -32.51 -20.67 -23.01
CA VAL A 796 -32.57 -20.11 -24.39
C VAL A 796 -33.10 -21.12 -25.42
N SER A 797 -33.30 -22.38 -25.03
CA SER A 797 -34.02 -23.34 -25.88
C SER A 797 -35.51 -23.05 -25.80
N PRO A 798 -36.22 -22.84 -26.94
CA PRO A 798 -37.65 -22.57 -26.95
C PRO A 798 -38.48 -23.69 -26.33
#